data_AF-A0A1V9Y0H3-F1
#
_entry.id   AF-A0A1V9Y0H3-F1
#
_cell.length_a   1.000
_cell.length_b   1.000
_cell.length_c   1.000
_cell.angle_alpha   90.00
_cell.angle_beta   90.00
_cell.angle_gamma   90.00
#
_symmetry.space_group_name_H-M   'P 1'
#
loop_
_entity.id
_entity.type
_entity.pdbx_description
1 polymer ?
#
loop_
_entity_poly.entity_id
_entity_poly.type
_entity_poly.pdbx_seq_one_letter_code
_entity_poly.pdbx_strand_id
1 'polypeptide(L)'
;MYRNVMHRPYRSALLVLSGALFILHRTHGGASGFDYNTPEDELLEEYDFIIVGGGPAGSRLFEKLTNATLCGSSYRVLLLEAGGNPPLWTDVPLYYGLTGSPGYDNVMWWFPHKSNGLHNLGSGKPTVFGGKVLGGGSTFNGAAYQRGCAADYDRIEPETQCKGWEYKDVLKALKHDENNRDPQIRDNGHHGKKGTLCVNSLLLANGETGGYHAWKNAIESQGMQYADPQDGTCHGKGYHFQAAYCHGIRYSAVTAFITPFFQARRNQMHIKLNTLATKLVMDQSGTMPRVVGVETADAITAKRGNIFRAKREVILTGGALKTPQLMMVSGIGPAKHLQSKGIKPIVDLPGVGRNLHNHPGISSFYIKNVPKTWLPNRTCEDVEAYFRGPSGSLISSSVNMAGVAYRQLDRIDMHRPLDDEVLRHNFADVEYTLSGSKGFGGPWLAVDPKIKEEYLGPLKNEDFLTVNVYQMHQKSRGFVELNSTSMADAPHVYFNYFSEKTDLDTLAVGAMKIVEMLRSPAFVNLGIELYERPFPKCKEHAFGTLEYFRCLVMHTTHANFHYAGTTKMGCNRRTDPNAVVDGRCRVYDVEGLRVADTSITHAMPQGHSMAYAYLTGARCGDFISQDHYRAKGNEGGFIPAASVRNNLDYATAASVPFTRQIQ
;
A
#
# COMPACT_ATOMS: atom_id res chain seq x y z
N MET A 1 -5.42 36.62 -22.53
CA MET A 1 -6.42 37.21 -21.61
C MET A 1 -6.66 36.32 -20.39
N TYR A 2 -5.62 35.99 -19.62
CA TYR A 2 -5.77 35.43 -18.26
C TYR A 2 -4.72 36.11 -17.37
N ARG A 3 -4.99 37.37 -17.03
CA ARG A 3 -4.30 38.12 -15.99
C ARG A 3 -5.41 38.70 -15.10
N ASN A 4 -5.26 38.51 -13.78
CA ASN A 4 -5.97 39.18 -12.70
C ASN A 4 -7.45 38.82 -12.47
N VAL A 5 -7.71 37.73 -11.73
CA VAL A 5 -8.74 37.71 -10.66
C VAL A 5 -8.29 36.76 -9.54
N MET A 6 -7.46 37.26 -8.63
CA MET A 6 -7.27 36.67 -7.29
C MET A 6 -7.27 37.84 -6.31
N HIS A 7 -8.41 38.09 -5.68
CA HIS A 7 -8.61 39.20 -4.73
C HIS A 7 -7.72 39.03 -3.49
N ARG A 8 -7.11 40.14 -3.02
CA ARG A 8 -6.24 40.23 -1.82
C ARG A 8 -6.72 39.50 -0.54
N PRO A 9 -8.02 39.43 -0.16
CA PRO A 9 -8.46 38.68 1.03
C PRO A 9 -8.21 37.16 0.97
N TYR A 10 -8.12 36.56 -0.22
CA TYR A 10 -7.85 35.12 -0.37
C TYR A 10 -6.41 34.75 0.00
N ARG A 11 -5.44 35.65 -0.19
CA ARG A 11 -4.03 35.38 0.18
C ARG A 11 -3.84 35.36 1.69
N SER A 12 -4.53 36.23 2.43
CA SER A 12 -4.52 36.26 3.88
C SER A 12 -5.24 35.05 4.48
N ALA A 13 -6.36 34.63 3.89
CA ALA A 13 -7.06 33.41 4.29
C ALA A 13 -6.20 32.16 4.03
N LEU A 14 -5.54 32.03 2.87
CA LEU A 14 -4.61 30.93 2.57
C LEU A 14 -3.41 30.89 3.52
N LEU A 15 -2.86 32.05 3.91
CA LEU A 15 -1.76 32.13 4.88
C LEU A 15 -2.20 31.72 6.29
N VAL A 16 -3.37 32.19 6.75
CA VAL A 16 -3.95 31.79 8.04
C VAL A 16 -4.32 30.30 8.04
N LEU A 17 -4.89 29.80 6.95
CA LEU A 17 -5.21 28.37 6.76
C LEU A 17 -3.94 27.52 6.73
N SER A 18 -2.88 27.96 6.06
CA SER A 18 -1.59 27.26 6.04
C SER A 18 -0.90 27.25 7.42
N GLY A 19 -1.00 28.34 8.19
CA GLY A 19 -0.50 28.42 9.57
C GLY A 19 -1.30 27.55 10.53
N ALA A 20 -2.63 27.50 10.39
CA ALA A 20 -3.50 26.62 11.17
C ALA A 20 -3.27 25.13 10.86
N LEU A 21 -3.09 24.77 9.57
CA LEU A 21 -2.64 23.44 9.15
C LEU A 21 -1.32 23.11 9.85
N PHE A 22 -0.32 24.00 9.78
CA PHE A 22 0.99 23.77 10.38
C PHE A 22 0.94 23.52 11.91
N ILE A 23 0.12 24.30 12.63
CA ILE A 23 -0.06 24.15 14.10
C ILE A 23 -0.81 22.87 14.45
N LEU A 24 -1.89 22.53 13.73
CA LEU A 24 -2.62 21.27 13.90
C LEU A 24 -1.72 20.05 13.67
N HIS A 25 -0.87 20.10 12.65
CA HIS A 25 0.01 18.98 12.30
C HIS A 25 1.08 18.73 13.36
N ARG A 26 1.70 19.80 13.89
CA ARG A 26 2.67 19.67 14.99
C ARG A 26 2.03 19.23 16.30
N THR A 27 0.79 19.62 16.58
CA THR A 27 0.11 19.26 17.83
C THR A 27 -0.44 17.83 17.83
N HIS A 28 -0.81 17.28 16.67
CA HIS A 28 -1.41 15.95 16.56
C HIS A 28 -0.45 14.88 15.97
N GLY A 29 0.82 15.25 15.77
CA GLY A 29 1.88 14.33 15.33
C GLY A 29 1.86 13.97 13.85
N GLY A 30 1.25 14.80 13.00
CA GLY A 30 1.24 14.61 11.54
C GLY A 30 2.64 14.66 10.94
N ALA A 31 2.85 13.90 9.85
CA ALA A 31 4.16 13.84 9.21
C ALA A 31 4.44 15.11 8.40
N SER A 32 3.41 15.75 7.85
CA SER A 32 3.55 16.89 6.97
C SER A 32 3.89 18.17 7.76
N GLY A 33 4.81 18.99 7.23
CA GLY A 33 5.29 20.21 7.90
C GLY A 33 6.61 20.05 8.66
N PHE A 34 7.18 18.84 8.71
CA PHE A 34 8.60 18.63 9.01
C PHE A 34 9.42 18.65 7.72
N ASP A 35 10.63 19.19 7.81
CA ASP A 35 11.64 18.91 6.81
C ASP A 35 12.47 17.71 7.29
N TYR A 36 12.29 16.57 6.63
CA TYR A 36 13.04 15.36 6.94
C TYR A 36 14.39 15.30 6.22
N ASN A 37 14.66 16.20 5.27
CA ASN A 37 15.88 16.15 4.49
C ASN A 37 17.09 16.51 5.36
N THR A 38 18.04 15.58 5.48
CA THR A 38 19.31 15.82 6.16
C THR A 38 20.14 16.83 5.35
N PRO A 39 20.66 17.90 6.00
CA PRO A 39 21.58 18.85 5.36
C PRO A 39 22.80 18.17 4.72
N GLU A 40 23.30 18.72 3.62
CA GLU A 40 24.38 18.09 2.84
C GLU A 40 25.68 17.95 3.65
N ASP A 41 25.97 18.90 4.54
CA ASP A 41 27.12 18.91 5.44
C ASP A 41 27.01 17.92 6.61
N GLU A 42 25.80 17.42 6.89
CA GLU A 42 25.55 16.35 7.84
C GLU A 42 25.58 14.95 7.18
N LEU A 43 25.56 14.86 5.84
CA LEU A 43 25.63 13.58 5.15
C LEU A 43 27.05 12.99 5.22
N LEU A 44 27.10 11.66 5.34
CA LEU A 44 28.34 10.91 5.39
C LEU A 44 28.63 10.30 4.02
N GLU A 45 29.89 10.09 3.70
CA GLU A 45 30.26 9.32 2.49
C GLU A 45 29.94 7.82 2.67
N GLU A 46 29.97 7.33 3.90
CA GLU A 46 29.83 5.92 4.24
C GLU A 46 28.91 5.69 5.45
N TYR A 47 27.96 4.77 5.29
CA TYR A 47 26.95 4.39 6.28
C TYR A 47 27.04 2.91 6.66
N ASP A 48 26.47 2.56 7.80
CA ASP A 48 26.36 1.15 8.19
C ASP A 48 25.41 0.40 7.26
N PHE A 49 24.27 1.02 6.94
CA PHE A 49 23.28 0.54 6.00
C PHE A 49 22.77 1.68 5.12
N ILE A 50 22.46 1.38 3.86
CA ILE A 50 21.74 2.28 2.97
C ILE A 50 20.41 1.63 2.59
N ILE A 51 19.31 2.32 2.83
CA ILE A 51 17.97 1.90 2.42
C ILE A 51 17.56 2.72 1.20
N VAL A 52 17.10 2.06 0.13
CA VAL A 52 16.67 2.70 -1.11
C VAL A 52 15.15 2.61 -1.25
N GLY A 53 14.46 3.72 -1.01
CA GLY A 53 13.00 3.85 -1.07
C GLY A 53 12.37 4.00 0.31
N GLY A 54 11.80 5.16 0.59
CA GLY A 54 11.15 5.52 1.85
C GLY A 54 9.68 5.13 1.95
N GLY A 55 9.25 4.06 1.26
CA GLY A 55 7.89 3.53 1.34
C GLY A 55 7.59 2.82 2.67
N PRO A 56 6.41 2.18 2.82
CA PRO A 56 5.99 1.54 4.08
C PRO A 56 7.04 0.61 4.70
N ALA A 57 7.59 -0.29 3.89
CA ALA A 57 8.61 -1.22 4.35
C ALA A 57 9.93 -0.53 4.71
N GLY A 58 10.35 0.43 3.88
CA GLY A 58 11.57 1.22 4.07
C GLY A 58 11.53 2.05 5.35
N SER A 59 10.43 2.78 5.62
CA SER A 59 10.27 3.56 6.84
C SER A 59 10.29 2.68 8.09
N ARG A 60 9.61 1.53 8.06
CA ARG A 60 9.58 0.61 9.20
C ARG A 60 10.95 0.00 9.48
N LEU A 61 11.66 -0.41 8.43
CA LEU A 61 13.03 -0.93 8.53
C LEU A 61 14.00 0.15 9.02
N PHE A 62 13.88 1.37 8.51
CA PHE A 62 14.71 2.51 8.88
C PHE A 62 14.61 2.84 10.37
N GLU A 63 13.40 2.89 10.92
CA GLU A 63 13.19 3.00 12.37
C GLU A 63 13.91 1.89 13.12
N LYS A 64 13.70 0.64 12.70
CA LYS A 64 14.23 -0.53 13.40
C LYS A 64 15.75 -0.53 13.46
N LEU A 65 16.41 -0.26 12.34
CA LEU A 65 17.87 -0.25 12.26
C LEU A 65 18.47 0.93 13.06
N THR A 66 17.84 2.09 13.02
CA THR A 66 18.32 3.27 13.76
C THR A 66 18.01 3.22 15.26
N ASN A 67 17.08 2.35 15.67
CA ASN A 67 16.83 1.99 17.07
C ASN A 67 17.78 0.90 17.59
N ALA A 68 18.38 0.11 16.70
CA ALA A 68 19.23 -1.00 17.08
C ALA A 68 20.60 -0.51 17.58
N THR A 69 21.09 -1.14 18.64
CA THR A 69 22.41 -0.86 19.23
C THR A 69 23.25 -2.14 19.25
N LEU A 70 24.36 -2.15 18.52
CA LEU A 70 25.28 -3.29 18.49
C LEU A 70 26.49 -3.00 19.39
N CYS A 71 26.68 -3.79 20.44
CA CYS A 71 27.81 -3.65 21.38
C CYS A 71 27.97 -2.22 21.94
N GLY A 72 26.85 -1.52 22.21
CA GLY A 72 26.86 -0.15 22.71
C GLY A 72 27.04 0.94 21.63
N SER A 73 27.15 0.59 20.34
CA SER A 73 27.19 1.55 19.23
C SER A 73 25.90 1.50 18.40
N SER A 74 25.32 2.65 18.13
CA SER A 74 24.15 2.77 17.24
C SER A 74 24.56 2.73 15.78
N TYR A 75 23.73 2.14 14.92
CA TYR A 75 23.94 2.22 13.48
C TYR A 75 23.62 3.63 12.95
N ARG A 76 24.41 4.07 11.97
CA ARG A 76 24.10 5.22 11.11
C ARG A 76 23.55 4.71 9.79
N VAL A 77 22.32 5.09 9.49
CA VAL A 77 21.58 4.59 8.34
C VAL A 77 21.21 5.75 7.44
N LEU A 78 21.40 5.58 6.14
CA LEU A 78 20.94 6.51 5.12
C LEU A 78 19.68 5.97 4.44
N LEU A 79 18.61 6.76 4.41
CA LEU A 79 17.43 6.50 3.59
C LEU A 79 17.45 7.42 2.36
N LEU A 80 17.50 6.82 1.17
CA LEU A 80 17.41 7.52 -0.10
C LEU A 80 15.98 7.46 -0.63
N GLU A 81 15.34 8.61 -0.86
CA GLU A 81 13.99 8.71 -1.41
C GLU A 81 13.96 9.67 -2.60
N ALA A 82 13.36 9.20 -3.70
CA ALA A 82 13.29 9.96 -4.94
C ALA A 82 12.25 11.09 -4.90
N GLY A 83 11.26 11.00 -4.01
CA GLY A 83 10.30 12.04 -3.73
C GLY A 83 10.73 13.02 -2.63
N GLY A 84 9.91 14.06 -2.45
CA GLY A 84 10.08 15.05 -1.40
C GLY A 84 9.38 14.68 -0.09
N ASN A 85 9.26 15.69 0.79
CA ASN A 85 8.46 15.60 2.01
C ASN A 85 6.97 15.36 1.69
N PRO A 86 6.21 14.68 2.57
CA PRO A 86 4.76 14.56 2.42
C PRO A 86 4.09 15.94 2.32
N PRO A 87 3.27 16.19 1.28
CA PRO A 87 2.48 17.42 1.20
C PRO A 87 1.44 17.51 2.32
N LEU A 88 1.21 18.71 2.85
CA LEU A 88 0.27 18.95 3.97
C LEU A 88 -1.14 18.36 3.77
N TRP A 89 -1.65 18.38 2.55
CA TRP A 89 -3.00 17.87 2.27
C TRP A 89 -3.11 16.35 2.40
N THR A 90 -2.01 15.61 2.39
CA THR A 90 -2.02 14.14 2.42
C THR A 90 -2.41 13.57 3.78
N ASP A 91 -2.22 14.35 4.84
CA ASP A 91 -2.64 13.99 6.20
C ASP A 91 -4.17 14.04 6.37
N VAL A 92 -4.88 14.75 5.49
CA VAL A 92 -6.36 14.85 5.52
C VAL A 92 -6.98 13.63 4.82
N PRO A 93 -7.72 12.76 5.53
CA PRO A 93 -8.28 11.53 5.00
C PRO A 93 -9.14 11.70 3.73
N LEU A 94 -9.99 12.74 3.70
CA LEU A 94 -10.90 12.98 2.57
C LEU A 94 -10.17 13.34 1.27
N TYR A 95 -8.94 13.85 1.32
CA TYR A 95 -8.20 14.21 0.12
C TYR A 95 -7.55 13.03 -0.61
N TYR A 96 -7.72 11.79 -0.10
CA TYR A 96 -7.36 10.58 -0.86
C TYR A 96 -7.97 10.59 -2.28
N GLY A 97 -9.19 11.11 -2.46
CA GLY A 97 -9.86 11.14 -3.77
C GLY A 97 -9.17 12.00 -4.84
N LEU A 98 -8.21 12.84 -4.43
CA LEU A 98 -7.37 13.63 -5.35
C LEU A 98 -6.17 12.84 -5.88
N THR A 99 -5.88 11.66 -5.32
CA THR A 99 -4.76 10.81 -5.77
C THR A 99 -4.90 10.51 -7.26
N GLY A 100 -3.80 10.59 -8.00
CA GLY A 100 -3.82 10.37 -9.45
C GLY A 100 -4.54 11.45 -10.28
N SER A 101 -4.96 12.57 -9.67
CA SER A 101 -5.44 13.73 -10.43
C SER A 101 -4.28 14.46 -11.13
N PRO A 102 -4.52 15.12 -12.27
CA PRO A 102 -3.52 15.95 -12.93
C PRO A 102 -2.96 17.02 -11.99
N GLY A 103 -1.64 17.23 -12.01
CA GLY A 103 -0.96 18.22 -11.16
C GLY A 103 -0.25 17.67 -9.92
N TYR A 104 -0.34 16.36 -9.67
CA TYR A 104 0.39 15.66 -8.60
C TYR A 104 1.54 14.77 -9.11
N ASP A 105 2.00 15.01 -10.34
CA ASP A 105 3.04 14.20 -11.01
C ASP A 105 4.39 14.25 -10.29
N ASN A 106 4.64 15.29 -9.52
CA ASN A 106 5.86 15.44 -8.73
C ASN A 106 5.93 14.50 -7.52
N VAL A 107 4.79 13.95 -7.07
CA VAL A 107 4.71 13.04 -5.91
C VAL A 107 4.28 11.62 -6.28
N MET A 108 4.09 11.35 -7.58
CA MET A 108 3.66 10.06 -8.11
C MET A 108 4.69 9.48 -9.08
N TRP A 109 4.87 8.16 -9.03
CA TRP A 109 5.40 7.38 -10.13
C TRP A 109 4.26 6.95 -11.02
N TRP A 110 4.38 7.20 -12.32
CA TRP A 110 3.44 6.73 -13.33
C TRP A 110 4.09 5.64 -14.17
N PHE A 111 3.41 4.51 -14.31
CA PHE A 111 3.93 3.34 -15.00
C PHE A 111 3.11 3.05 -16.25
N PRO A 112 3.74 3.05 -17.45
CA PRO A 112 3.11 2.52 -18.63
C PRO A 112 2.85 1.03 -18.46
N HIS A 113 1.60 0.61 -18.67
CA HIS A 113 1.23 -0.80 -18.64
C HIS A 113 0.83 -1.33 -20.02
N LYS A 114 0.99 -2.63 -20.20
CA LYS A 114 0.60 -3.38 -21.39
C LYS A 114 -0.05 -4.68 -20.92
N SER A 115 -1.38 -4.70 -20.79
CA SER A 115 -2.09 -5.90 -20.34
C SER A 115 -3.49 -6.01 -20.93
N ASN A 116 -3.90 -7.26 -21.19
CA ASN A 116 -5.30 -7.63 -21.42
C ASN A 116 -6.11 -7.40 -20.12
N GLY A 117 -7.40 -7.11 -20.22
CA GLY A 117 -8.30 -6.92 -19.06
C GLY A 117 -8.15 -5.59 -18.32
N LEU A 118 -6.94 -5.02 -18.22
CA LEU A 118 -6.72 -3.62 -17.83
C LEU A 118 -6.86 -2.69 -19.04
N HIS A 119 -7.98 -2.82 -19.75
CA HIS A 119 -8.23 -1.99 -20.91
C HIS A 119 -8.51 -0.57 -20.42
N ASN A 120 -7.51 0.31 -20.56
CA ASN A 120 -7.72 1.73 -20.78
C ASN A 120 -8.57 1.85 -22.04
N LEU A 121 -9.88 1.59 -21.98
CA LEU A 121 -10.76 1.80 -23.12
C LEU A 121 -10.61 3.28 -23.48
N GLY A 122 -9.75 3.66 -24.42
CA GLY A 122 -9.58 5.04 -24.90
C GLY A 122 -9.20 6.16 -23.90
N SER A 123 -8.95 5.90 -22.61
CA SER A 123 -8.76 6.99 -21.63
C SER A 123 -7.45 7.78 -21.80
N GLY A 124 -6.47 7.21 -22.51
CA GLY A 124 -5.20 7.88 -22.85
C GLY A 124 -4.27 8.19 -21.67
N LYS A 125 -4.60 7.75 -20.45
CA LYS A 125 -3.81 8.02 -19.22
C LYS A 125 -3.26 6.73 -18.60
N PRO A 126 -2.03 6.72 -18.06
CA PRO A 126 -1.55 5.61 -17.24
C PRO A 126 -2.46 5.45 -16.02
N THR A 127 -2.95 4.24 -15.77
CA THR A 127 -3.79 3.92 -14.60
C THR A 127 -3.02 3.22 -13.49
N VAL A 128 -1.73 2.99 -13.72
CA VAL A 128 -0.82 2.30 -12.81
C VAL A 128 0.13 3.34 -12.24
N PHE A 129 0.06 3.53 -10.92
CA PHE A 129 0.90 4.50 -10.22
C PHE A 129 1.36 3.98 -8.86
N GLY A 130 2.36 4.65 -8.29
CA GLY A 130 2.85 4.44 -6.93
C GLY A 130 3.36 5.75 -6.32
N GLY A 131 3.52 5.82 -5.00
CA GLY A 131 4.01 7.05 -4.35
C GLY A 131 5.48 7.33 -4.65
N LYS A 132 5.78 8.54 -5.15
CA LYS A 132 7.11 9.15 -5.23
C LYS A 132 7.22 10.23 -4.16
N VAL A 133 7.23 9.81 -2.90
CA VAL A 133 7.25 10.69 -1.71
C VAL A 133 7.78 9.88 -0.53
N LEU A 134 8.33 10.55 0.47
CA LEU A 134 8.59 9.88 1.76
C LEU A 134 7.28 9.31 2.33
N GLY A 135 7.29 8.03 2.71
CA GLY A 135 6.12 7.23 3.09
C GLY A 135 5.50 6.43 1.95
N GLY A 136 5.87 6.72 0.71
CA GLY A 136 5.41 6.03 -0.50
C GLY A 136 3.89 5.96 -0.60
N GLY A 137 3.36 4.76 -0.88
CA GLY A 137 1.91 4.55 -1.02
C GLY A 137 1.09 4.87 0.24
N SER A 138 1.65 4.74 1.45
CA SER A 138 0.89 5.00 2.69
C SER A 138 0.49 6.46 2.85
N THR A 139 1.25 7.38 2.25
CA THR A 139 0.97 8.82 2.23
C THR A 139 -0.29 9.13 1.41
N PHE A 140 -0.64 8.30 0.42
CA PHE A 140 -1.70 8.60 -0.54
C PHE A 140 -2.79 7.54 -0.67
N ASN A 141 -2.64 6.32 -0.15
CA ASN A 141 -3.64 5.27 -0.39
C ASN A 141 -4.94 5.50 0.42
N GLY A 142 -5.89 4.57 0.34
CA GLY A 142 -7.13 4.62 1.14
C GLY A 142 -6.94 4.43 2.66
N ALA A 143 -5.70 4.38 3.14
CA ALA A 143 -5.27 4.09 4.51
C ALA A 143 -5.77 2.76 5.09
N ALA A 144 -6.26 1.86 4.23
CA ALA A 144 -6.73 0.56 4.64
C ALA A 144 -5.68 -0.21 5.43
N TYR A 145 -6.08 -0.73 6.58
CA TYR A 145 -5.25 -1.59 7.40
C TYR A 145 -5.95 -2.92 7.59
N GLN A 146 -5.49 -3.90 6.82
CA GLN A 146 -5.98 -5.27 6.84
C GLN A 146 -4.79 -6.21 6.91
N ARG A 147 -4.95 -7.28 7.68
CA ARG A 147 -3.97 -8.33 7.87
C ARG A 147 -4.45 -9.54 7.09
N GLY A 148 -3.63 -10.06 6.17
CA GLY A 148 -3.92 -11.35 5.54
C GLY A 148 -4.22 -12.43 6.58
N CYS A 149 -4.83 -13.52 6.16
CA CYS A 149 -5.29 -14.53 7.10
C CYS A 149 -4.18 -15.51 7.49
N ALA A 150 -4.44 -16.41 8.46
CA ALA A 150 -3.40 -17.34 8.92
C ALA A 150 -2.84 -18.22 7.81
N ALA A 151 -3.71 -18.75 6.94
CA ALA A 151 -3.33 -19.64 5.85
C ALA A 151 -2.42 -18.98 4.80
N ASP A 152 -2.49 -17.64 4.62
CA ASP A 152 -1.61 -16.92 3.70
C ASP A 152 -0.14 -16.99 4.10
N TYR A 153 0.11 -17.06 5.40
CA TYR A 153 1.43 -17.06 5.98
C TYR A 153 1.92 -18.48 6.27
N ASP A 154 1.03 -19.35 6.76
CA ASP A 154 1.37 -20.74 7.06
C ASP A 154 1.70 -21.57 5.81
N ARG A 155 1.27 -21.13 4.61
CA ARG A 155 1.71 -21.74 3.35
C ARG A 155 3.15 -21.38 2.93
N ILE A 156 3.76 -20.35 3.51
CA ILE A 156 5.09 -19.87 3.07
C ILE A 156 6.13 -20.97 3.21
N GLU A 157 6.28 -21.57 4.39
CA GLU A 157 7.28 -22.61 4.62
C GLU A 157 7.10 -23.82 3.69
N PRO A 158 5.91 -24.47 3.58
CA PRO A 158 5.77 -25.63 2.71
C PRO A 158 5.96 -25.29 1.22
N GLU A 159 5.61 -24.09 0.76
CA GLU A 159 5.74 -23.71 -0.66
C GLU A 159 7.12 -23.16 -1.04
N THR A 160 7.85 -22.57 -0.10
CA THR A 160 9.11 -21.87 -0.38
C THR A 160 10.32 -22.44 0.36
N GLN A 161 10.09 -23.32 1.34
CA GLN A 161 11.08 -23.81 2.31
C GLN A 161 11.68 -22.70 3.19
N CYS A 162 11.06 -21.52 3.21
CA CYS A 162 11.49 -20.40 4.04
C CYS A 162 10.74 -20.36 5.38
N LYS A 163 11.52 -20.38 6.46
CA LYS A 163 11.04 -20.32 7.85
C LYS A 163 10.99 -18.91 8.39
N GLY A 164 10.24 -18.70 9.46
CA GLY A 164 10.12 -17.41 10.16
C GLY A 164 9.12 -16.47 9.49
N TRP A 165 8.18 -17.02 8.75
CA TRP A 165 7.10 -16.28 8.08
C TRP A 165 5.73 -16.90 8.34
N GLU A 166 5.65 -17.92 9.20
CA GLU A 166 4.40 -18.50 9.66
C GLU A 166 3.53 -17.46 10.40
N TYR A 167 2.22 -17.69 10.48
CA TYR A 167 1.27 -16.72 11.02
C TYR A 167 1.62 -16.29 12.45
N LYS A 168 2.14 -17.20 13.29
CA LYS A 168 2.58 -16.89 14.66
C LYS A 168 3.66 -15.79 14.70
N ASP A 169 4.61 -15.81 13.78
CA ASP A 169 5.73 -14.87 13.70
C ASP A 169 5.28 -13.54 13.10
N VAL A 170 4.42 -13.64 12.08
CA VAL A 170 3.81 -12.50 11.41
C VAL A 170 2.89 -11.72 12.35
N LEU A 171 1.97 -12.40 13.03
CA LEU A 171 1.04 -11.79 13.98
C LEU A 171 1.79 -11.08 15.11
N LYS A 172 2.89 -11.68 15.61
CA LYS A 172 3.75 -11.05 16.61
C LYS A 172 4.33 -9.72 16.11
N ALA A 173 4.86 -9.70 14.88
CA ALA A 173 5.41 -8.48 14.28
C ALA A 173 4.33 -7.41 14.05
N LEU A 174 3.17 -7.79 13.50
CA LEU A 174 2.06 -6.87 13.24
C LEU A 174 1.49 -6.27 14.53
N LYS A 175 1.32 -7.07 15.59
CA LYS A 175 0.87 -6.60 16.92
C LYS A 175 1.91 -5.72 17.62
N HIS A 176 3.19 -5.88 17.32
CA HIS A 176 4.23 -5.02 17.88
C HIS A 176 4.11 -3.60 17.34
N ASP A 177 3.83 -3.45 16.04
CA ASP A 177 3.74 -2.15 15.38
C ASP A 177 2.38 -1.47 15.60
N GLU A 178 1.30 -2.25 15.76
CA GLU A 178 -0.06 -1.74 15.87
C GLU A 178 -0.40 -1.13 17.25
N ASN A 179 -1.18 -0.07 17.19
CA ASN A 179 -1.93 0.51 18.29
C ASN A 179 -3.39 0.69 17.88
N ASN A 180 -4.15 -0.41 17.95
CA ASN A 180 -5.55 -0.43 17.58
C ASN A 180 -6.38 0.31 18.63
N ARG A 181 -7.20 1.25 18.17
CA ARG A 181 -8.03 2.11 19.01
C ARG A 181 -9.51 1.75 18.97
N ASP A 182 -9.93 0.80 18.14
CA ASP A 182 -11.31 0.36 18.06
C ASP A 182 -11.70 -0.45 19.31
N PRO A 183 -12.57 0.09 20.21
CA PRO A 183 -12.93 -0.58 21.45
C PRO A 183 -13.71 -1.89 21.24
N GLN A 184 -14.29 -2.12 20.06
CA GLN A 184 -15.07 -3.33 19.78
C GLN A 184 -14.17 -4.54 19.45
N ILE A 185 -12.97 -4.32 18.90
CA ILE A 185 -12.09 -5.40 18.45
C ILE A 185 -10.71 -5.39 19.13
N ARG A 186 -10.22 -4.26 19.64
CA ARG A 186 -8.83 -4.15 20.15
C ARG A 186 -8.49 -5.12 21.29
N ASP A 187 -9.50 -5.61 22.00
CA ASP A 187 -9.36 -6.48 23.17
C ASP A 187 -9.69 -7.96 22.87
N ASN A 188 -9.91 -8.32 21.60
CA ASN A 188 -10.18 -9.70 21.16
C ASN A 188 -8.95 -10.64 21.16
N GLY A 189 -7.76 -10.13 21.49
CA GLY A 189 -6.50 -10.90 21.55
C GLY A 189 -5.66 -10.86 20.27
N HIS A 190 -6.17 -10.34 19.15
CA HIS A 190 -5.48 -10.33 17.85
C HIS A 190 -4.80 -9.00 17.53
N HIS A 191 -5.05 -7.95 18.31
CA HIS A 191 -4.51 -6.61 18.06
C HIS A 191 -3.41 -6.16 19.02
N GLY A 192 -2.52 -5.31 18.51
CA GLY A 192 -1.55 -4.52 19.27
C GLY A 192 -2.20 -3.25 19.81
N LYS A 193 -1.75 -2.80 20.99
CA LYS A 193 -2.32 -1.65 21.71
C LYS A 193 -1.27 -0.61 22.13
N LYS A 194 -0.02 -0.79 21.68
CA LYS A 194 1.15 -0.08 22.22
C LYS A 194 2.15 0.34 21.16
N GLY A 195 2.01 -0.13 19.92
CA GLY A 195 2.89 0.25 18.84
C GLY A 195 2.71 1.70 18.41
N THR A 196 3.45 2.12 17.39
CA THR A 196 3.40 3.49 16.89
C THR A 196 2.41 3.69 15.75
N LEU A 197 2.01 2.60 15.07
CA LEU A 197 1.02 2.64 13.99
C LEU A 197 -0.40 2.63 14.59
N CYS A 198 -1.01 3.80 14.69
CA CYS A 198 -2.40 3.89 15.12
C CYS A 198 -3.35 3.39 14.03
N VAL A 199 -4.28 2.51 14.43
CA VAL A 199 -5.31 1.92 13.56
C VAL A 199 -6.66 2.08 14.25
N ASN A 200 -7.70 2.41 13.49
CA ASN A 200 -9.05 2.58 14.02
C ASN A 200 -10.13 2.23 12.99
N SER A 201 -11.36 1.97 13.45
CA SER A 201 -12.55 1.88 12.61
C SER A 201 -12.96 3.26 12.13
N LEU A 202 -13.27 3.39 10.82
CA LEU A 202 -13.78 4.64 10.24
C LEU A 202 -15.14 5.08 10.82
N LEU A 203 -15.92 4.14 11.38
CA LEU A 203 -17.19 4.40 12.08
C LEU A 203 -17.02 5.40 13.23
N LEU A 204 -15.99 5.21 14.04
CA LEU A 204 -15.76 5.99 15.25
C LEU A 204 -15.26 7.40 14.95
N ALA A 205 -14.76 7.61 13.73
CA ALA A 205 -14.42 8.94 13.25
C ALA A 205 -15.69 9.70 12.80
N ASN A 206 -16.70 9.05 12.20
CA ASN A 206 -17.80 9.76 11.53
C ASN A 206 -19.21 9.52 12.12
N GLY A 207 -19.33 8.71 13.18
CA GLY A 207 -20.61 8.27 13.73
C GLY A 207 -21.25 7.12 12.94
N GLU A 208 -22.25 6.45 13.52
CA GLU A 208 -23.02 5.42 12.81
C GLU A 208 -23.92 6.06 11.75
N THR A 209 -23.69 5.72 10.49
CA THR A 209 -24.56 6.08 9.35
C THR A 209 -25.40 4.88 8.92
N GLY A 210 -26.54 5.12 8.28
CA GLY A 210 -27.37 4.04 7.75
C GLY A 210 -26.66 3.16 6.71
N GLY A 211 -25.59 3.67 6.06
CA GLY A 211 -24.75 2.87 5.17
C GLY A 211 -24.02 1.73 5.90
N TYR A 212 -23.65 1.90 7.17
CA TYR A 212 -23.03 0.83 7.95
C TYR A 212 -24.04 -0.23 8.40
N HIS A 213 -25.25 0.17 8.80
CA HIS A 213 -26.31 -0.79 9.10
C HIS A 213 -26.71 -1.58 7.85
N ALA A 214 -26.79 -0.90 6.70
CA ALA A 214 -26.99 -1.56 5.40
C ALA A 214 -25.89 -2.58 5.13
N TRP A 215 -24.62 -2.23 5.39
CA TRP A 215 -23.49 -3.14 5.23
C TRP A 215 -23.53 -4.34 6.17
N LYS A 216 -23.85 -4.15 7.45
CA LYS A 216 -24.01 -5.24 8.40
C LYS A 216 -25.09 -6.22 7.94
N ASN A 217 -26.28 -5.69 7.63
CA ASN A 217 -27.39 -6.50 7.16
C ASN A 217 -27.05 -7.23 5.86
N ALA A 218 -26.23 -6.61 5.00
CA ALA A 218 -25.70 -7.22 3.79
C ALA A 218 -24.94 -8.51 4.07
N ILE A 219 -23.93 -8.40 4.93
CA ILE A 219 -23.04 -9.50 5.30
C ILE A 219 -23.87 -10.63 5.92
N GLU A 220 -24.73 -10.30 6.88
CA GLU A 220 -25.56 -11.28 7.59
C GLU A 220 -26.57 -11.97 6.65
N SER A 221 -27.18 -11.24 5.70
CA SER A 221 -28.09 -11.82 4.70
C SER A 221 -27.43 -12.83 3.77
N GLN A 222 -26.09 -12.76 3.64
CA GLN A 222 -25.29 -13.67 2.83
C GLN A 222 -24.73 -14.85 3.65
N GLY A 223 -25.19 -15.04 4.90
CA GLY A 223 -24.73 -16.09 5.79
C GLY A 223 -23.33 -15.86 6.38
N MET A 224 -22.78 -14.66 6.25
CA MET A 224 -21.49 -14.29 6.81
C MET A 224 -21.66 -13.63 8.18
N GLN A 225 -20.63 -13.73 9.03
CA GLN A 225 -20.63 -13.13 10.36
C GLN A 225 -20.19 -11.67 10.30
N TYR A 226 -20.90 -10.80 11.01
CA TYR A 226 -20.45 -9.45 11.26
C TYR A 226 -19.45 -9.42 12.44
N ALA A 227 -18.18 -9.62 12.13
CA ALA A 227 -17.10 -9.74 13.12
C ALA A 227 -15.74 -9.43 12.48
N ASP A 228 -14.76 -9.09 13.31
CA ASP A 228 -13.40 -8.77 12.89
C ASP A 228 -12.80 -9.86 11.96
N PRO A 229 -12.50 -9.52 10.69
CA PRO A 229 -11.86 -10.45 9.77
C PRO A 229 -10.34 -10.55 9.96
N GLN A 230 -9.74 -9.79 10.89
CA GLN A 230 -8.30 -9.75 11.13
C GLN A 230 -7.85 -10.63 12.30
N ASP A 231 -8.70 -11.55 12.76
CA ASP A 231 -8.39 -12.53 13.80
C ASP A 231 -7.60 -13.76 13.28
N GLY A 232 -7.37 -13.83 11.97
CA GLY A 232 -6.67 -14.92 11.28
C GLY A 232 -7.61 -15.86 10.54
N THR A 233 -8.92 -15.70 10.69
CA THR A 233 -9.90 -16.37 9.83
C THR A 233 -9.80 -15.84 8.39
N CYS A 234 -10.00 -16.73 7.42
CA CYS A 234 -9.74 -16.39 6.02
C CYS A 234 -10.99 -15.94 5.26
N HIS A 235 -12.19 -16.35 5.67
CA HIS A 235 -13.43 -16.00 4.99
C HIS A 235 -14.63 -16.13 5.93
N GLY A 236 -15.81 -15.76 5.42
CA GLY A 236 -17.08 -15.87 6.15
C GLY A 236 -17.31 -14.74 7.15
N LYS A 237 -16.44 -13.72 7.15
CA LYS A 237 -16.55 -12.55 8.02
C LYS A 237 -16.51 -11.26 7.24
N GLY A 238 -17.24 -10.28 7.73
CA GLY A 238 -17.10 -8.89 7.33
C GLY A 238 -17.31 -7.96 8.51
N TYR A 239 -16.76 -6.75 8.41
CA TYR A 239 -16.75 -5.79 9.50
C TYR A 239 -16.57 -4.36 8.99
N HIS A 240 -16.54 -3.40 9.91
CA HIS A 240 -16.11 -2.04 9.64
C HIS A 240 -14.71 -2.00 9.03
N PHE A 241 -14.51 -1.00 8.19
CA PHE A 241 -13.22 -0.76 7.56
C PHE A 241 -12.21 -0.25 8.60
N GLN A 242 -11.18 -1.05 8.85
CA GLN A 242 -10.05 -0.66 9.67
C GLN A 242 -9.06 0.13 8.82
N ALA A 243 -8.60 1.25 9.36
CA ALA A 243 -7.69 2.12 8.65
C ALA A 243 -6.63 2.73 9.58
N ALA A 244 -5.47 3.03 9.01
CA ALA A 244 -4.38 3.76 9.65
C ALA A 244 -4.74 5.25 9.77
N TYR A 245 -5.65 5.54 10.69
CA TYR A 245 -6.13 6.87 11.05
C TYR A 245 -6.20 7.01 12.56
N CYS A 246 -5.80 8.17 13.07
CA CYS A 246 -5.90 8.51 14.48
C CYS A 246 -6.14 10.01 14.60
N HIS A 247 -6.95 10.43 15.57
CA HIS A 247 -7.20 11.85 15.85
C HIS A 247 -7.54 12.66 14.58
N GLY A 248 -8.31 12.06 13.67
CA GLY A 248 -8.74 12.66 12.40
C GLY A 248 -7.64 12.98 11.38
N ILE A 249 -6.45 12.40 11.54
CA ILE A 249 -5.37 12.47 10.53
C ILE A 249 -4.95 11.08 10.06
N ARG A 250 -4.42 11.02 8.85
CA ARG A 250 -3.73 9.84 8.29
C ARG A 250 -2.49 9.49 9.08
N TYR A 251 -2.35 8.19 9.39
CA TYR A 251 -1.12 7.62 9.90
C TYR A 251 -0.35 6.95 8.77
N SER A 252 0.45 7.74 8.06
CA SER A 252 1.38 7.24 7.05
C SER A 252 2.54 6.48 7.71
N ALA A 253 3.35 5.78 6.90
CA ALA A 253 4.59 5.16 7.35
C ALA A 253 5.56 6.17 7.99
N VAL A 254 5.58 7.41 7.49
CA VAL A 254 6.40 8.49 8.04
C VAL A 254 5.88 8.86 9.43
N THR A 255 4.58 9.11 9.52
CA THR A 255 3.88 9.48 10.77
C THR A 255 4.11 8.42 11.85
N ALA A 256 4.02 7.14 11.49
CA ALA A 256 4.12 6.03 12.43
C ALA A 256 5.58 5.69 12.82
N PHE A 257 6.53 5.72 11.88
CA PHE A 257 7.86 5.13 12.11
C PHE A 257 9.02 6.11 12.02
N ILE A 258 8.85 7.29 11.42
CA ILE A 258 9.94 8.28 11.27
C ILE A 258 9.72 9.46 12.21
N THR A 259 8.57 10.13 12.10
CA THR A 259 8.25 11.36 12.85
C THR A 259 8.52 11.26 14.35
N PRO A 260 8.12 10.18 15.06
CA PRO A 260 8.29 10.09 16.52
C PRO A 260 9.75 10.03 16.98
N PHE A 261 10.67 9.61 16.10
CA PHE A 261 12.06 9.34 16.45
C PHE A 261 13.05 10.29 15.77
N PHE A 262 12.63 10.97 14.72
CA PHE A 262 13.50 11.75 13.84
C PHE A 262 14.36 12.78 14.60
N GLN A 263 13.75 13.61 15.45
CA GLN A 263 14.50 14.63 16.20
C GLN A 263 15.46 14.02 17.22
N ALA A 264 15.02 12.99 17.95
CA ALA A 264 15.83 12.34 19.00
C ALA A 264 16.99 11.52 18.42
N ARG A 265 16.94 11.17 17.13
CA ARG A 265 17.90 10.28 16.47
C ARG A 265 18.56 10.90 15.23
N ARG A 266 18.66 12.22 15.15
CA ARG A 266 19.26 12.89 13.97
C ARG A 266 20.68 12.42 13.64
N ASN A 267 21.46 12.00 14.63
CA ASN A 267 22.80 11.47 14.43
C ASN A 267 22.84 10.05 13.84
N GLN A 268 21.71 9.34 13.82
CA GLN A 268 21.58 7.97 13.30
C GLN A 268 20.69 7.90 12.05
N MET A 269 19.65 8.74 11.99
CA MET A 269 18.63 8.77 10.95
C MET A 269 18.95 9.85 9.91
N HIS A 270 19.70 9.50 8.86
CA HIS A 270 19.95 10.42 7.74
C HIS A 270 18.98 10.10 6.60
N ILE A 271 18.28 11.10 6.08
CA ILE A 271 17.32 10.95 4.98
C ILE A 271 17.71 11.94 3.89
N LYS A 272 17.92 11.45 2.66
CA LYS A 272 18.16 12.30 1.49
C LYS A 272 16.96 12.19 0.55
N LEU A 273 16.19 13.27 0.49
CA LEU A 273 14.99 13.41 -0.35
C LEU A 273 15.35 13.89 -1.76
N ASN A 274 14.37 13.83 -2.67
CA ASN A 274 14.53 14.18 -4.09
C ASN A 274 15.75 13.51 -4.74
N THR A 275 16.10 12.31 -4.28
CA THR A 275 17.32 11.59 -4.68
C THR A 275 16.96 10.27 -5.31
N LEU A 276 17.17 10.17 -6.61
CA LEU A 276 16.97 8.95 -7.37
C LEU A 276 18.20 8.05 -7.25
N ALA A 277 18.05 6.85 -6.69
CA ALA A 277 19.05 5.80 -6.85
C ALA A 277 19.08 5.35 -8.32
N THR A 278 20.25 5.46 -8.94
CA THR A 278 20.43 5.20 -10.38
C THR A 278 21.12 3.88 -10.66
N LYS A 279 22.02 3.45 -9.77
CA LYS A 279 22.77 2.20 -9.92
C LYS A 279 23.33 1.71 -8.58
N LEU A 280 23.45 0.40 -8.42
CA LEU A 280 24.21 -0.21 -7.33
C LEU A 280 25.70 -0.26 -7.68
N VAL A 281 26.55 0.12 -6.73
CA VAL A 281 28.00 0.05 -6.87
C VAL A 281 28.45 -1.36 -6.54
N MET A 282 29.06 -2.03 -7.52
CA MET A 282 29.47 -3.43 -7.43
C MET A 282 30.99 -3.55 -7.27
N ASP A 283 31.44 -4.25 -6.24
CA ASP A 283 32.79 -4.81 -6.15
C ASP A 283 32.78 -6.24 -6.73
N GLN A 284 33.60 -6.49 -7.73
CA GLN A 284 33.74 -7.78 -8.43
C GLN A 284 35.14 -8.38 -8.25
N SER A 285 35.94 -7.88 -7.30
CA SER A 285 37.28 -8.38 -7.02
C SER A 285 37.30 -9.73 -6.31
N GLY A 286 36.22 -10.06 -5.58
CA GLY A 286 36.05 -11.32 -4.87
C GLY A 286 35.46 -12.46 -5.72
N THR A 287 35.28 -13.62 -5.09
CA THR A 287 34.67 -14.81 -5.71
C THR A 287 33.18 -14.66 -6.00
N MET A 288 32.49 -13.80 -5.23
CA MET A 288 31.12 -13.37 -5.50
C MET A 288 31.08 -11.85 -5.57
N PRO A 289 30.26 -11.27 -6.46
CA PRO A 289 30.09 -9.83 -6.52
C PRO A 289 29.44 -9.31 -5.24
N ARG A 290 29.85 -8.13 -4.79
CA ARG A 290 29.32 -7.48 -3.59
C ARG A 290 28.81 -6.09 -3.90
N VAL A 291 27.62 -5.75 -3.40
CA VAL A 291 27.13 -4.37 -3.39
C VAL A 291 27.81 -3.61 -2.26
N VAL A 292 28.47 -2.49 -2.61
CA VAL A 292 29.23 -1.66 -1.66
C VAL A 292 28.71 -0.22 -1.56
N GLY A 293 27.66 0.11 -2.32
CA GLY A 293 27.10 1.46 -2.31
C GLY A 293 26.04 1.70 -3.38
N VAL A 294 25.61 2.96 -3.48
CA VAL A 294 24.55 3.41 -4.40
C VAL A 294 24.98 4.69 -5.08
N GLU A 295 24.90 4.72 -6.42
CA GLU A 295 25.03 5.93 -7.23
C GLU A 295 23.69 6.65 -7.30
N THR A 296 23.70 7.98 -7.13
CA THR A 296 22.48 8.78 -7.08
C THR A 296 22.44 9.85 -8.17
N ALA A 297 21.24 10.37 -8.41
CA ALA A 297 20.99 11.58 -9.18
C ALA A 297 19.89 12.40 -8.49
N ASP A 298 19.90 13.71 -8.72
CA ASP A 298 18.79 14.56 -8.33
C ASP A 298 17.53 14.17 -9.13
N ALA A 299 16.45 13.85 -8.43
CA ALA A 299 15.25 13.27 -9.02
C ALA A 299 14.37 14.29 -9.79
N ILE A 300 14.75 15.57 -9.79
CA ILE A 300 14.06 16.67 -10.47
C ILE A 300 14.86 17.09 -11.70
N THR A 301 16.14 17.36 -11.54
CA THR A 301 17.05 17.89 -12.57
C THR A 301 17.78 16.80 -13.34
N ALA A 302 17.71 15.54 -12.89
CA ALA A 302 18.49 14.41 -13.39
C ALA A 302 20.02 14.60 -13.32
N LYS A 303 20.49 15.63 -12.60
CA LYS A 303 21.92 15.87 -12.41
C LYS A 303 22.52 14.74 -11.57
N ARG A 304 23.67 14.22 -11.99
CA ARG A 304 24.42 13.20 -11.24
C ARG A 304 24.68 13.70 -9.80
N GLY A 305 24.38 12.84 -8.83
CA GLY A 305 24.58 13.07 -7.41
C GLY A 305 25.78 12.29 -6.86
N ASN A 306 25.81 12.15 -5.54
CA ASN A 306 26.89 11.48 -4.83
C ASN A 306 26.82 9.95 -4.98
N ILE A 307 27.94 9.32 -4.67
CA ILE A 307 28.01 7.87 -4.43
C ILE A 307 28.10 7.67 -2.93
N PHE A 308 27.12 7.01 -2.34
CA PHE A 308 27.12 6.66 -0.91
C PHE A 308 27.57 5.21 -0.73
N ARG A 309 28.48 4.95 0.22
CA ARG A 309 29.01 3.62 0.50
C ARG A 309 28.30 2.98 1.70
N ALA A 310 28.15 1.65 1.65
CA ALA A 310 27.58 0.85 2.72
C ALA A 310 28.65 -0.09 3.30
N LYS A 311 28.92 0.02 4.60
CA LYS A 311 29.86 -0.86 5.32
C LYS A 311 29.35 -2.30 5.37
N ARG A 312 28.05 -2.46 5.60
CA ARG A 312 27.40 -3.77 5.73
C ARG A 312 26.61 -4.07 4.48
N GLU A 313 25.44 -3.46 4.34
CA GLU A 313 24.46 -3.87 3.33
C GLU A 313 23.70 -2.68 2.75
N VAL A 314 23.33 -2.78 1.48
CA VAL A 314 22.30 -1.97 0.83
C VAL A 314 20.99 -2.77 0.87
N ILE A 315 19.88 -2.12 1.23
CA ILE A 315 18.56 -2.74 1.29
C ILE A 315 17.61 -2.01 0.36
N LEU A 316 17.02 -2.73 -0.59
CA LEU A 316 16.07 -2.19 -1.55
C LEU A 316 14.64 -2.27 -0.99
N THR A 317 13.97 -1.12 -0.98
CA THR A 317 12.57 -0.95 -0.55
C THR A 317 11.81 -0.02 -1.50
N GLY A 318 12.19 -0.01 -2.78
CA GLY A 318 11.58 0.80 -3.84
C GLY A 318 10.20 0.32 -4.30
N GLY A 319 9.71 -0.80 -3.75
CA GLY A 319 8.44 -1.42 -4.10
C GLY A 319 8.53 -2.31 -5.34
N ALA A 320 7.47 -3.08 -5.58
CA ALA A 320 7.44 -4.14 -6.59
C ALA A 320 7.69 -3.71 -8.05
N LEU A 321 7.67 -2.42 -8.37
CA LEU A 321 7.93 -1.95 -9.74
C LEU A 321 9.33 -1.33 -9.90
N LYS A 322 9.82 -0.57 -8.92
CA LYS A 322 11.13 0.13 -9.01
C LYS A 322 12.29 -0.70 -8.46
N THR A 323 12.08 -1.58 -7.49
CA THR A 323 13.11 -2.49 -6.97
C THR A 323 13.71 -3.40 -8.05
N PRO A 324 12.91 -4.18 -8.82
CA PRO A 324 13.49 -5.00 -9.90
C PRO A 324 14.11 -4.13 -11.01
N GLN A 325 13.60 -2.92 -11.25
CA GLN A 325 14.21 -2.00 -12.20
C GLN A 325 15.64 -1.61 -11.78
N LEU A 326 15.83 -1.21 -10.52
CA LEU A 326 17.15 -0.82 -10.00
C LEU A 326 18.13 -1.99 -10.03
N MET A 327 17.67 -3.21 -9.71
CA MET A 327 18.48 -4.42 -9.85
C MET A 327 18.93 -4.62 -11.31
N MET A 328 17.99 -4.56 -12.25
CA MET A 328 18.29 -4.80 -13.67
C MET A 328 19.24 -3.75 -14.26
N VAL A 329 19.03 -2.45 -14.03
CA VAL A 329 19.97 -1.41 -14.51
C VAL A 329 21.36 -1.53 -13.89
N SER A 330 21.45 -2.20 -12.73
CA SER A 330 22.71 -2.49 -12.04
C SER A 330 23.37 -3.80 -12.49
N GLY A 331 22.79 -4.52 -13.46
CA GLY A 331 23.34 -5.77 -13.97
C GLY A 331 22.90 -7.02 -13.21
N ILE A 332 21.87 -6.93 -12.35
CA ILE A 332 21.31 -8.05 -11.59
C ILE A 332 19.91 -8.37 -12.12
N GLY A 333 19.75 -9.49 -12.83
CA GLY A 333 18.46 -9.88 -13.42
C GLY A 333 18.61 -10.82 -14.61
N PRO A 334 17.58 -10.99 -15.45
CA PRO A 334 17.60 -11.97 -16.52
C PRO A 334 18.65 -11.61 -17.59
N ALA A 335 19.72 -12.40 -17.72
CA ALA A 335 20.89 -12.05 -18.53
C ALA A 335 20.54 -11.69 -19.98
N LYS A 336 19.64 -12.45 -20.62
CA LYS A 336 19.18 -12.18 -21.99
C LYS A 336 18.51 -10.82 -22.12
N HIS A 337 17.65 -10.45 -21.15
CA HIS A 337 16.98 -9.15 -21.15
C HIS A 337 17.98 -8.02 -20.94
N LEU A 338 18.91 -8.17 -19.98
CA LEU A 338 19.96 -7.19 -19.73
C LEU A 338 20.83 -6.94 -20.97
N GLN A 339 21.28 -8.01 -21.63
CA GLN A 339 22.05 -7.93 -22.87
C GLN A 339 21.28 -7.22 -23.99
N SER A 340 19.98 -7.50 -24.12
CA SER A 340 19.12 -6.82 -25.12
C SER A 340 18.98 -5.30 -24.90
N LYS A 341 19.26 -4.83 -23.67
CA LYS A 341 19.27 -3.42 -23.28
C LYS A 341 20.67 -2.82 -23.25
N GLY A 342 21.69 -3.56 -23.68
CA GLY A 342 23.09 -3.11 -23.63
C GLY A 342 23.69 -3.07 -22.21
N ILE A 343 23.07 -3.75 -21.25
CA ILE A 343 23.56 -3.86 -19.87
C ILE A 343 24.35 -5.15 -19.73
N LYS A 344 25.60 -5.06 -19.27
CA LYS A 344 26.42 -6.24 -18.94
C LYS A 344 25.79 -6.97 -17.74
N PRO A 345 25.38 -8.25 -17.88
CA PRO A 345 24.96 -9.04 -16.75
C PRO A 345 26.13 -9.26 -15.79
N ILE A 346 25.91 -8.98 -14.50
CA ILE A 346 26.83 -9.29 -13.39
C ILE A 346 26.32 -10.53 -12.66
N VAL A 347 25.01 -10.58 -12.42
CA VAL A 347 24.33 -11.72 -11.79
C VAL A 347 23.11 -12.09 -12.61
N ASP A 348 23.04 -13.33 -13.09
CA ASP A 348 21.89 -13.85 -13.82
C ASP A 348 20.84 -14.40 -12.84
N LEU A 349 19.82 -13.59 -12.58
CA LEU A 349 18.65 -13.96 -11.79
C LEU A 349 17.40 -13.83 -12.65
N PRO A 350 16.97 -14.92 -13.33
CA PRO A 350 15.85 -14.87 -14.28
C PRO A 350 14.50 -14.51 -13.65
N GLY A 351 14.38 -14.67 -12.33
CA GLY A 351 13.20 -14.29 -11.55
C GLY A 351 13.02 -12.78 -11.33
N VAL A 352 14.06 -11.96 -11.49
CA VAL A 352 13.96 -10.50 -11.26
C VAL A 352 12.98 -9.89 -12.27
N GLY A 353 11.96 -9.22 -11.75
CA GLY A 353 10.87 -8.63 -12.53
C GLY A 353 9.74 -9.62 -12.88
N ARG A 354 9.83 -10.91 -12.57
CA ARG A 354 8.78 -11.91 -12.86
C ARG A 354 7.84 -12.11 -11.66
N ASN A 355 6.80 -12.92 -11.79
CA ASN A 355 5.87 -13.20 -10.67
C ASN A 355 5.19 -11.93 -10.12
N LEU A 356 4.82 -10.98 -10.98
CA LEU A 356 4.05 -9.80 -10.54
C LEU A 356 2.63 -10.24 -10.16
N HIS A 357 2.23 -9.94 -8.92
CA HIS A 357 0.88 -10.09 -8.38
C HIS A 357 0.20 -8.74 -8.24
N ASN A 358 -1.13 -8.78 -8.19
CA ASN A 358 -1.99 -7.70 -7.73
C ASN A 358 -3.33 -8.30 -7.26
N HIS A 359 -4.22 -7.49 -6.70
CA HIS A 359 -5.63 -7.84 -6.55
C HIS A 359 -6.43 -7.14 -7.66
N PRO A 360 -6.82 -7.84 -8.74
CA PRO A 360 -7.69 -7.26 -9.75
C PRO A 360 -9.07 -7.07 -9.15
N GLY A 361 -9.72 -5.96 -9.46
CA GLY A 361 -11.08 -5.70 -8.99
C GLY A 361 -11.94 -5.02 -10.03
N ILE A 362 -13.24 -4.98 -9.77
CA ILE A 362 -14.22 -4.21 -10.54
C ILE A 362 -15.03 -3.30 -9.61
N SER A 363 -15.32 -2.10 -10.09
CA SER A 363 -16.06 -1.06 -9.38
C SER A 363 -17.25 -0.60 -10.20
N SER A 364 -18.20 -1.50 -10.46
CA SER A 364 -19.31 -1.29 -11.41
C SER A 364 -20.69 -1.54 -10.82
N PHE A 365 -20.80 -1.80 -9.52
CA PHE A 365 -22.07 -2.02 -8.81
C PHE A 365 -22.44 -0.75 -8.05
N TYR A 366 -23.28 0.08 -8.65
CA TYR A 366 -23.74 1.32 -8.04
C TYR A 366 -25.13 1.14 -7.45
N ILE A 367 -25.34 1.72 -6.28
CA ILE A 367 -26.61 1.70 -5.56
C ILE A 367 -27.11 3.14 -5.48
N LYS A 368 -28.27 3.42 -6.06
CA LYS A 368 -28.93 4.74 -6.08
C LYS A 368 -30.03 4.83 -5.01
N ASN A 369 -30.69 6.00 -4.96
CA ASN A 369 -31.69 6.37 -3.94
C ASN A 369 -31.11 6.36 -2.51
N VAL A 370 -29.82 6.62 -2.37
CA VAL A 370 -29.12 6.61 -1.09
C VAL A 370 -29.50 7.86 -0.29
N PRO A 371 -29.93 7.73 0.97
CA PRO A 371 -30.22 8.90 1.80
C PRO A 371 -28.98 9.79 1.94
N LYS A 372 -29.13 11.09 1.71
CA LYS A 372 -28.02 12.07 1.76
C LYS A 372 -27.27 12.07 3.09
N THR A 373 -27.95 11.72 4.19
CA THR A 373 -27.39 11.62 5.54
C THR A 373 -26.42 10.45 5.70
N TRP A 374 -26.37 9.51 4.76
CA TRP A 374 -25.45 8.37 4.82
C TRP A 374 -24.05 8.71 4.34
N LEU A 375 -23.90 9.85 3.65
CA LEU A 375 -22.65 10.29 3.05
C LEU A 375 -22.18 11.60 3.69
N PRO A 376 -20.88 11.74 3.99
CA PRO A 376 -20.30 12.94 4.59
C PRO A 376 -20.52 14.17 3.70
N ASN A 377 -20.72 15.32 4.30
CA ASN A 377 -20.81 16.59 3.59
C ASN A 377 -19.43 17.05 3.11
N ARG A 378 -19.41 17.98 2.16
CA ARG A 378 -18.18 18.56 1.60
C ARG A 378 -18.35 20.07 1.47
N THR A 379 -18.73 20.73 2.56
CA THR A 379 -18.95 22.18 2.56
C THR A 379 -17.73 22.95 3.08
N CYS A 380 -17.73 24.27 2.90
CA CYS A 380 -16.69 25.13 3.49
C CYS A 380 -16.71 25.06 5.02
N GLU A 381 -17.89 24.88 5.63
CA GLU A 381 -18.03 24.73 7.07
C GLU A 381 -17.38 23.45 7.58
N ASP A 382 -17.42 22.33 6.83
CA ASP A 382 -16.69 21.10 7.18
C ASP A 382 -15.18 21.33 7.17
N VAL A 383 -14.70 22.13 6.21
CA VAL A 383 -13.29 22.53 6.14
C VAL A 383 -12.91 23.35 7.38
N GLU A 384 -13.68 24.40 7.68
CA GLU A 384 -13.47 25.22 8.87
C GLU A 384 -13.54 24.42 10.17
N ALA A 385 -14.46 23.46 10.28
CA ALA A 385 -14.62 22.61 11.46
C ALA A 385 -13.35 21.78 11.71
N TYR A 386 -12.82 21.14 10.67
CA TYR A 386 -11.56 20.39 10.75
C TYR A 386 -10.38 21.27 11.21
N PHE A 387 -10.36 22.53 10.79
CA PHE A 387 -9.34 23.50 11.21
C PHE A 387 -9.47 23.96 12.66
N ARG A 388 -10.66 23.88 13.26
CA ARG A 388 -10.86 24.16 14.69
C ARG A 388 -10.53 22.95 15.57
N GLY A 389 -10.60 21.76 14.99
CA GLY A 389 -10.18 20.49 15.57
C GLY A 389 -10.55 19.35 14.61
N PRO A 390 -9.76 18.26 14.54
CA PRO A 390 -9.91 17.22 13.53
C PRO A 390 -11.22 16.43 13.74
N SER A 391 -12.30 16.98 13.20
CA SER A 391 -13.70 16.59 13.38
C SER A 391 -14.49 16.89 12.12
N GLY A 392 -15.74 16.43 12.07
CA GLY A 392 -16.63 16.67 10.92
C GLY A 392 -16.26 15.85 9.69
N SER A 393 -16.81 16.20 8.53
CA SER A 393 -16.76 15.32 7.35
C SER A 393 -15.35 15.04 6.80
N LEU A 394 -14.35 15.87 7.10
CA LEU A 394 -12.98 15.71 6.58
C LEU A 394 -12.19 14.56 7.20
N ILE A 395 -12.62 14.02 8.36
CA ILE A 395 -12.00 12.83 8.96
C ILE A 395 -12.53 11.53 8.36
N SER A 396 -13.53 11.61 7.48
CA SER A 396 -13.95 10.49 6.65
C SER A 396 -12.91 10.20 5.56
N SER A 397 -12.68 8.92 5.28
CA SER A 397 -11.90 8.55 4.10
C SER A 397 -12.67 8.93 2.84
N SER A 398 -11.98 9.39 1.80
CA SER A 398 -12.60 9.87 0.56
C SER A 398 -13.50 8.85 -0.16
N VAL A 399 -13.30 7.57 0.13
CA VAL A 399 -14.05 6.44 -0.39
C VAL A 399 -15.26 6.07 0.47
N ASN A 400 -15.43 6.67 1.66
CA ASN A 400 -16.42 6.26 2.66
C ASN A 400 -16.55 4.74 2.74
N MET A 401 -15.41 4.07 2.89
CA MET A 401 -15.40 2.62 2.97
C MET A 401 -16.11 2.22 4.26
N ALA A 402 -17.37 1.83 4.15
CA ALA A 402 -18.21 1.49 5.28
C ALA A 402 -17.74 0.16 5.92
N GLY A 403 -17.27 -0.77 5.09
CA GLY A 403 -16.70 -2.01 5.58
C GLY A 403 -16.19 -2.94 4.49
N VAL A 404 -15.66 -4.07 4.94
CA VAL A 404 -15.08 -5.12 4.11
C VAL A 404 -15.67 -6.48 4.48
N ALA A 405 -15.72 -7.41 3.52
CA ALA A 405 -16.14 -8.78 3.74
C ALA A 405 -15.33 -9.74 2.89
N TYR A 406 -14.94 -10.86 3.45
CA TYR A 406 -14.11 -11.88 2.80
C TYR A 406 -14.96 -13.12 2.54
N ARG A 407 -15.18 -13.45 1.26
CA ARG A 407 -16.06 -14.54 0.87
C ARG A 407 -15.30 -15.63 0.10
N GLN A 408 -15.59 -16.86 0.49
CA GLN A 408 -15.33 -18.03 -0.33
C GLN A 408 -16.57 -18.29 -1.22
N LEU A 409 -16.35 -18.53 -2.50
CA LEU A 409 -17.40 -18.81 -3.48
C LEU A 409 -17.60 -20.33 -3.57
N ASP A 410 -18.86 -20.78 -3.70
CA ASP A 410 -19.14 -22.20 -3.75
C ASP A 410 -18.63 -22.81 -5.07
N ARG A 411 -18.20 -24.08 -5.01
CA ARG A 411 -17.70 -24.79 -6.20
C ARG A 411 -18.77 -24.94 -7.30
N ILE A 412 -20.04 -24.98 -6.91
CA ILE A 412 -21.20 -24.96 -7.82
C ILE A 412 -21.25 -23.61 -8.55
N ASP A 413 -21.05 -22.50 -7.83
CA ASP A 413 -21.06 -21.16 -8.41
C ASP A 413 -19.92 -20.97 -9.44
N MET A 414 -18.79 -21.65 -9.26
CA MET A 414 -17.63 -21.57 -10.16
C MET A 414 -17.58 -22.65 -11.26
N HIS A 415 -18.57 -23.55 -11.35
CA HIS A 415 -18.61 -24.67 -12.31
C HIS A 415 -17.31 -25.50 -12.39
N ARG A 416 -16.66 -25.82 -11.24
CA ARG A 416 -15.41 -26.60 -11.22
C ARG A 416 -15.64 -28.08 -10.86
N PRO A 417 -14.94 -29.03 -11.53
CA PRO A 417 -14.92 -30.43 -11.10
C PRO A 417 -14.43 -30.57 -9.66
N LEU A 418 -14.94 -31.58 -8.94
CA LEU A 418 -14.60 -31.83 -7.52
C LEU A 418 -13.14 -32.27 -7.32
N ASP A 419 -12.48 -32.69 -8.39
CA ASP A 419 -11.29 -33.55 -8.34
C ASP A 419 -9.95 -32.78 -8.27
N ASP A 420 -9.97 -31.46 -8.42
CA ASP A 420 -8.80 -30.60 -8.18
C ASP A 420 -8.64 -30.36 -6.67
N GLU A 421 -7.93 -31.26 -5.98
CA GLU A 421 -7.36 -31.09 -4.63
C GLU A 421 -8.30 -30.48 -3.57
N VAL A 422 -9.13 -31.35 -2.99
CA VAL A 422 -10.05 -31.16 -1.86
C VAL A 422 -9.35 -30.74 -0.52
N LEU A 423 -8.13 -30.18 -0.49
CA LEU A 423 -7.38 -29.96 0.77
C LEU A 423 -6.56 -28.65 0.96
N ARG A 424 -6.82 -27.55 0.23
CA ARG A 424 -6.36 -26.21 0.65
C ARG A 424 -7.50 -25.30 1.13
N HIS A 425 -8.31 -25.86 2.04
CA HIS A 425 -9.38 -25.16 2.76
C HIS A 425 -8.86 -23.87 3.44
N ASN A 426 -9.76 -22.88 3.59
CA ASN A 426 -9.58 -21.57 4.24
C ASN A 426 -8.92 -20.46 3.40
N PHE A 427 -9.42 -20.11 2.21
CA PHE A 427 -9.11 -18.80 1.63
C PHE A 427 -10.40 -18.10 1.19
N ALA A 428 -10.42 -16.77 1.29
CA ALA A 428 -11.40 -16.01 0.52
C ALA A 428 -11.00 -16.00 -0.96
N ASP A 429 -11.98 -16.21 -1.83
CA ASP A 429 -11.83 -16.00 -3.26
C ASP A 429 -11.91 -14.50 -3.58
N VAL A 430 -12.84 -13.80 -2.91
CA VAL A 430 -13.13 -12.39 -3.13
C VAL A 430 -13.25 -11.58 -1.84
N GLU A 431 -12.83 -10.32 -1.93
CA GLU A 431 -13.15 -9.28 -0.97
C GLU A 431 -14.25 -8.38 -1.55
N TYR A 432 -15.27 -8.10 -0.75
CA TYR A 432 -16.24 -7.05 -1.02
C TYR A 432 -15.93 -5.82 -0.17
N THR A 433 -16.04 -4.65 -0.78
CA THR A 433 -15.99 -3.38 -0.04
C THR A 433 -17.18 -2.52 -0.41
N LEU A 434 -17.75 -1.84 0.57
CA LEU A 434 -18.81 -0.85 0.34
C LEU A 434 -18.21 0.55 0.48
N SER A 435 -18.37 1.37 -0.55
CA SER A 435 -17.87 2.75 -0.63
C SER A 435 -19.02 3.72 -0.91
N GLY A 436 -18.95 4.95 -0.40
CA GLY A 436 -19.98 5.97 -0.59
C GLY A 436 -19.46 7.20 -1.35
N SER A 437 -20.19 7.64 -2.38
CA SER A 437 -19.80 8.75 -3.26
C SER A 437 -20.91 9.79 -3.40
N LYS A 438 -20.56 11.07 -3.19
CA LYS A 438 -21.39 12.22 -3.61
C LYS A 438 -20.98 12.59 -5.04
N GLY A 439 -21.93 13.02 -5.89
CA GLY A 439 -21.82 13.25 -7.35
C GLY A 439 -20.56 13.96 -7.92
N PHE A 440 -19.63 14.42 -7.09
CA PHE A 440 -18.28 14.84 -7.49
C PHE A 440 -17.22 13.77 -7.13
N GLY A 441 -16.69 13.13 -8.17
CA GLY A 441 -15.68 12.07 -8.05
C GLY A 441 -16.21 10.76 -8.60
N GLY A 442 -16.46 10.74 -9.92
CA GLY A 442 -16.93 9.53 -10.58
C GLY A 442 -16.00 8.34 -10.28
N PRO A 443 -16.55 7.11 -10.24
CA PRO A 443 -15.82 5.87 -9.98
C PRO A 443 -14.48 5.82 -10.70
N TRP A 444 -13.53 5.07 -10.13
CA TRP A 444 -12.26 4.62 -10.74
C TRP A 444 -12.46 3.72 -11.98
N LEU A 445 -13.54 3.97 -12.73
CA LEU A 445 -13.81 3.41 -14.03
C LEU A 445 -12.97 4.18 -15.05
N ALA A 446 -11.80 3.63 -15.34
CA ALA A 446 -10.84 4.15 -16.32
C ALA A 446 -11.18 3.66 -17.74
N VAL A 447 -12.41 3.93 -18.17
CA VAL A 447 -12.92 3.58 -19.50
C VAL A 447 -13.03 4.80 -20.41
N ASP A 448 -13.51 4.59 -21.64
CA ASP A 448 -13.56 5.63 -22.66
C ASP A 448 -14.50 6.72 -22.15
N PRO A 449 -14.14 8.01 -22.24
CA PRO A 449 -14.96 9.08 -21.73
C PRO A 449 -16.41 9.04 -22.24
N LYS A 450 -16.65 8.60 -23.49
CA LYS A 450 -18.00 8.45 -24.05
C LYS A 450 -18.74 7.28 -23.42
N ILE A 451 -18.06 6.14 -23.24
CA ILE A 451 -18.63 4.98 -22.55
C ILE A 451 -18.93 5.33 -21.09
N LYS A 452 -18.05 6.08 -20.45
CA LYS A 452 -18.22 6.55 -19.07
C LYS A 452 -19.42 7.48 -18.95
N GLU A 453 -19.58 8.44 -19.85
CA GLU A 453 -20.74 9.35 -19.86
C GLU A 453 -22.04 8.60 -20.20
N GLU A 454 -22.03 7.69 -21.18
CA GLU A 454 -23.19 6.85 -21.49
C GLU A 454 -23.60 6.01 -20.28
N TYR A 455 -22.63 5.38 -19.60
CA TYR A 455 -22.89 4.46 -18.50
C TYR A 455 -23.19 5.17 -17.17
N LEU A 456 -22.43 6.21 -16.80
CA LEU A 456 -22.49 6.88 -15.49
C LEU A 456 -23.13 8.27 -15.53
N GLY A 457 -23.42 8.82 -16.71
CA GLY A 457 -24.10 10.12 -16.84
C GLY A 457 -25.35 10.27 -15.97
N PRO A 458 -26.23 9.25 -15.87
CA PRO A 458 -27.40 9.32 -14.98
C PRO A 458 -27.06 9.41 -13.49
N LEU A 459 -25.87 8.99 -13.06
CA LEU A 459 -25.43 9.03 -11.66
C LEU A 459 -24.63 10.30 -11.33
N LYS A 460 -24.34 11.16 -12.31
CA LYS A 460 -23.43 12.30 -12.15
C LYS A 460 -23.86 13.30 -11.08
N ASN A 461 -25.16 13.46 -10.87
CA ASN A 461 -25.71 14.37 -9.87
C ASN A 461 -26.39 13.63 -8.71
N GLU A 462 -26.22 12.32 -8.63
CA GLU A 462 -26.82 11.47 -7.62
C GLU A 462 -25.81 11.13 -6.52
N ASP A 463 -26.33 10.91 -5.32
CA ASP A 463 -25.60 10.27 -4.24
C ASP A 463 -25.76 8.75 -4.39
N PHE A 464 -24.64 8.02 -4.41
CA PHE A 464 -24.65 6.57 -4.62
C PHE A 464 -23.63 5.84 -3.76
N LEU A 465 -23.94 4.59 -3.43
CA LEU A 465 -22.96 3.65 -2.89
C LEU A 465 -22.36 2.83 -4.04
N THR A 466 -21.14 2.36 -3.85
CA THR A 466 -20.47 1.43 -4.77
C THR A 466 -20.07 0.20 -3.98
N VAL A 467 -20.45 -0.99 -4.45
CA VAL A 467 -19.85 -2.23 -4.00
C VAL A 467 -18.72 -2.58 -4.96
N ASN A 468 -17.52 -2.79 -4.44
CA ASN A 468 -16.40 -3.28 -5.23
C ASN A 468 -16.17 -4.76 -4.89
N VAL A 469 -15.74 -5.52 -5.88
CA VAL A 469 -15.25 -6.89 -5.69
C VAL A 469 -13.80 -6.97 -6.15
N TYR A 470 -12.94 -7.51 -5.31
CA TYR A 470 -11.53 -7.75 -5.57
C TYR A 470 -11.22 -9.23 -5.43
N GLN A 471 -10.40 -9.76 -6.33
CA GLN A 471 -9.92 -11.14 -6.21
C GLN A 471 -8.71 -11.17 -5.26
N MET A 472 -8.76 -12.05 -4.26
CA MET A 472 -7.68 -12.17 -3.27
C MET A 472 -6.54 -13.09 -3.76
N HIS A 473 -6.89 -14.17 -4.44
CA HIS A 473 -5.93 -15.19 -4.86
C HIS A 473 -5.92 -15.33 -6.38
N GLN A 474 -5.24 -14.40 -7.04
CA GLN A 474 -5.04 -14.42 -8.50
C GLN A 474 -4.11 -15.58 -8.89
N LYS A 475 -4.41 -16.31 -9.97
CA LYS A 475 -3.50 -17.31 -10.58
C LYS A 475 -2.63 -16.73 -11.70
N SER A 476 -3.18 -15.82 -12.50
CA SER A 476 -2.45 -15.14 -13.59
C SER A 476 -1.22 -14.40 -13.03
N ARG A 477 -0.10 -14.39 -13.75
CA ARG A 477 1.15 -13.76 -13.32
C ARG A 477 1.67 -12.77 -14.35
N GLY A 478 2.02 -11.60 -13.85
CA GLY A 478 2.61 -10.54 -14.63
C GLY A 478 4.14 -10.50 -14.56
N PHE A 479 4.71 -9.45 -15.16
CA PHE A 479 6.12 -9.12 -15.06
C PHE A 479 6.39 -7.63 -15.31
N VAL A 480 7.60 -7.21 -14.96
CA VAL A 480 8.16 -5.86 -15.14
C VAL A 480 9.43 -5.97 -15.96
N GLU A 481 9.56 -5.14 -16.99
CA GLU A 481 10.74 -5.09 -17.85
C GLU A 481 11.27 -3.66 -17.99
N LEU A 482 12.60 -3.56 -18.16
CA LEU A 482 13.23 -2.28 -18.48
C LEU A 482 12.68 -1.69 -19.77
N ASN A 483 12.28 -0.42 -19.71
CA ASN A 483 12.03 0.38 -20.89
C ASN A 483 13.39 0.83 -21.49
N SER A 484 14.22 1.48 -20.68
CA SER A 484 15.57 1.93 -21.01
C SER A 484 16.58 1.53 -19.91
N THR A 485 17.83 1.99 -20.04
CA THR A 485 18.89 1.86 -19.03
C THR A 485 18.84 2.94 -17.94
N SER A 486 17.87 3.86 -18.00
CA SER A 486 17.73 4.97 -17.04
C SER A 486 16.71 4.64 -15.96
N MET A 487 17.05 4.97 -14.71
CA MET A 487 16.09 4.90 -13.59
C MET A 487 15.05 6.02 -13.61
N ALA A 488 15.26 7.07 -14.39
CA ALA A 488 14.27 8.15 -14.56
C ALA A 488 13.08 7.70 -15.43
N ASP A 489 13.33 6.77 -16.36
CA ASP A 489 12.29 6.22 -17.22
C ASP A 489 11.49 5.17 -16.47
N ALA A 490 10.17 5.18 -16.65
CA ALA A 490 9.31 4.16 -16.07
C ALA A 490 9.52 2.80 -16.78
N PRO A 491 9.58 1.69 -16.03
CA PRO A 491 9.60 0.36 -16.63
C PRO A 491 8.25 0.03 -17.28
N HIS A 492 8.24 -0.97 -18.16
CA HIS A 492 7.00 -1.53 -18.68
C HIS A 492 6.41 -2.54 -17.71
N VAL A 493 5.11 -2.43 -17.44
CA VAL A 493 4.38 -3.31 -16.51
C VAL A 493 3.38 -4.16 -17.29
N TYR A 494 3.40 -5.47 -17.08
CA TYR A 494 2.49 -6.42 -17.71
C TYR A 494 1.80 -7.20 -16.61
N PHE A 495 0.50 -6.99 -16.38
CA PHE A 495 -0.24 -7.76 -15.37
C PHE A 495 -0.68 -9.14 -15.85
N ASN A 496 -0.91 -9.28 -17.15
CA ASN A 496 -1.48 -10.48 -17.78
C ASN A 496 -2.78 -10.95 -17.09
N TYR A 497 -3.64 -10.02 -16.68
CA TYR A 497 -4.93 -10.40 -16.08
C TYR A 497 -5.70 -11.33 -17.01
N PHE A 498 -6.29 -12.35 -16.40
CA PHE A 498 -7.14 -13.33 -17.06
C PHE A 498 -6.41 -14.19 -18.10
N SER A 499 -5.07 -14.30 -18.02
CA SER A 499 -4.36 -15.39 -18.70
C SER A 499 -4.85 -16.75 -18.19
N GLU A 500 -5.27 -16.79 -16.93
CA GLU A 500 -5.99 -17.90 -16.33
C GLU A 500 -7.50 -17.60 -16.31
N LYS A 501 -8.30 -18.38 -17.04
CA LYS A 501 -9.76 -18.20 -17.12
C LYS A 501 -10.43 -18.24 -15.74
N THR A 502 -9.87 -19.00 -14.81
CA THR A 502 -10.38 -19.09 -13.44
C THR A 502 -10.44 -17.75 -12.71
N ASP A 503 -9.52 -16.82 -13.01
CA ASP A 503 -9.52 -15.49 -12.38
C ASP A 503 -10.69 -14.64 -12.87
N LEU A 504 -10.99 -14.72 -14.17
CA LEU A 504 -12.14 -14.06 -14.78
C LEU A 504 -13.46 -14.58 -14.18
N ASP A 505 -13.57 -15.91 -14.07
CA ASP A 505 -14.76 -16.56 -13.53
C ASP A 505 -14.96 -16.24 -12.05
N THR A 506 -13.89 -16.19 -11.25
CA THR A 506 -13.98 -15.80 -9.82
C THR A 506 -14.57 -14.40 -9.64
N LEU A 507 -14.12 -13.41 -10.42
CA LEU A 507 -14.70 -12.06 -10.35
C LEU A 507 -16.13 -11.99 -10.88
N ALA A 508 -16.42 -12.71 -11.97
CA ALA A 508 -17.76 -12.72 -12.58
C ALA A 508 -18.81 -13.38 -11.66
N VAL A 509 -18.42 -14.44 -10.95
CA VAL A 509 -19.28 -15.08 -9.94
C VAL A 509 -19.43 -14.20 -8.70
N GLY A 510 -18.33 -13.57 -8.24
CA GLY A 510 -18.41 -12.59 -7.15
C GLY A 510 -19.36 -11.43 -7.46
N ALA A 511 -19.38 -10.97 -8.72
CA ALA A 511 -20.35 -9.99 -9.21
C ALA A 511 -21.81 -10.47 -9.10
N MET A 512 -22.09 -11.72 -9.45
CA MET A 512 -23.44 -12.29 -9.31
C MET A 512 -23.90 -12.30 -7.85
N LYS A 513 -23.01 -12.61 -6.90
CA LYS A 513 -23.33 -12.58 -5.47
C LYS A 513 -23.66 -11.17 -4.96
N ILE A 514 -23.09 -10.12 -5.55
CA ILE A 514 -23.50 -8.75 -5.23
C ILE A 514 -24.96 -8.51 -5.65
N VAL A 515 -25.36 -8.97 -6.84
CA VAL A 515 -26.75 -8.83 -7.31
C VAL A 515 -27.71 -9.61 -6.42
N GLU A 516 -27.36 -10.83 -6.03
CA GLU A 516 -28.12 -11.65 -5.07
C GLU A 516 -28.31 -10.90 -3.74
N MET A 517 -27.23 -10.36 -3.20
CA MET A 517 -27.24 -9.58 -1.95
C MET A 517 -28.14 -8.35 -2.04
N LEU A 518 -28.06 -7.58 -3.12
CA LEU A 518 -28.84 -6.34 -3.29
C LEU A 518 -30.33 -6.60 -3.57
N ARG A 519 -30.69 -7.80 -4.04
CA ARG A 519 -32.09 -8.23 -4.22
C ARG A 519 -32.70 -8.87 -2.96
N SER A 520 -31.90 -9.07 -1.91
CA SER A 520 -32.40 -9.61 -0.65
C SER A 520 -33.35 -8.63 0.06
N PRO A 521 -34.29 -9.12 0.90
CA PRO A 521 -35.15 -8.26 1.70
C PRO A 521 -34.39 -7.26 2.58
N ALA A 522 -33.17 -7.63 3.01
CA ALA A 522 -32.30 -6.78 3.82
C ALA A 522 -31.93 -5.45 3.12
N PHE A 523 -31.83 -5.45 1.79
CA PHE A 523 -31.56 -4.25 0.98
C PHE A 523 -32.81 -3.61 0.41
N VAL A 524 -33.74 -4.42 -0.11
CA VAL A 524 -34.99 -3.92 -0.70
C VAL A 524 -35.78 -3.08 0.32
N ASN A 525 -35.79 -3.49 1.59
CA ASN A 525 -36.48 -2.76 2.65
C ASN A 525 -35.84 -1.42 3.03
N LEU A 526 -34.61 -1.13 2.56
CA LEU A 526 -33.93 0.16 2.79
C LEU A 526 -34.32 1.22 1.74
N GLY A 527 -35.10 0.86 0.71
CA GLY A 527 -35.52 1.77 -0.35
C GLY A 527 -34.40 2.19 -1.32
N ILE A 528 -33.23 1.55 -1.22
CA ILE A 528 -32.09 1.74 -2.13
C ILE A 528 -32.19 0.75 -3.29
N GLU A 529 -31.62 1.10 -4.45
CA GLU A 529 -31.82 0.33 -5.68
C GLU A 529 -30.49 0.12 -6.43
N LEU A 530 -30.27 -1.09 -6.95
CA LEU A 530 -29.14 -1.39 -7.82
C LEU A 530 -29.29 -0.66 -9.17
N TYR A 531 -28.21 -0.03 -9.63
CA TYR A 531 -28.12 0.54 -10.97
C TYR A 531 -27.92 -0.57 -12.02
N GLU A 532 -29.03 -1.09 -12.56
CA GLU A 532 -29.04 -2.21 -13.50
C GLU A 532 -28.88 -1.81 -14.98
N ARG A 533 -28.45 -0.57 -15.28
CA ARG A 533 -28.23 -0.17 -16.68
C ARG A 533 -27.15 -1.08 -17.29
N PRO A 534 -27.37 -1.73 -18.46
CA PRO A 534 -26.33 -2.57 -19.06
C PRO A 534 -25.10 -1.75 -19.46
N PHE A 535 -23.91 -2.29 -19.18
CA PHE A 535 -22.65 -1.67 -19.61
C PHE A 535 -22.60 -1.62 -21.14
N PRO A 536 -22.22 -0.49 -21.78
CA PRO A 536 -22.42 -0.32 -23.21
C PRO A 536 -21.80 -1.38 -24.12
N LYS A 537 -20.65 -1.96 -23.72
CA LYS A 537 -19.97 -3.01 -24.48
C LYS A 537 -20.48 -4.43 -24.22
N CYS A 538 -21.40 -4.61 -23.28
CA CYS A 538 -21.91 -5.91 -22.86
C CYS A 538 -23.42 -6.08 -23.10
N LYS A 539 -24.02 -5.21 -23.93
CA LYS A 539 -25.47 -5.20 -24.20
C LYS A 539 -25.99 -6.49 -24.86
N GLU A 540 -25.11 -7.28 -25.48
CA GLU A 540 -25.45 -8.56 -26.10
C GLU A 540 -25.72 -9.68 -25.08
N HIS A 541 -25.31 -9.49 -23.83
CA HIS A 541 -25.55 -10.43 -22.74
C HIS A 541 -26.61 -9.88 -21.78
N ALA A 542 -27.51 -10.74 -21.31
CA ALA A 542 -28.53 -10.34 -20.34
C ALA A 542 -27.90 -10.01 -18.98
N PHE A 543 -28.27 -8.86 -18.39
CA PHE A 543 -27.81 -8.46 -17.07
C PHE A 543 -28.12 -9.54 -16.02
N GLY A 544 -27.15 -9.83 -15.13
CA GLY A 544 -27.29 -10.87 -14.11
C GLY A 544 -26.78 -12.25 -14.54
N THR A 545 -26.42 -12.46 -15.81
CA THR A 545 -25.82 -13.71 -16.30
C THR A 545 -24.31 -13.75 -16.11
N LEU A 546 -23.75 -14.96 -16.08
CA LEU A 546 -22.29 -15.16 -16.00
C LEU A 546 -21.58 -14.55 -17.21
N GLU A 547 -22.15 -14.67 -18.41
CA GLU A 547 -21.64 -14.11 -19.65
C GLU A 547 -21.58 -12.58 -19.60
N TYR A 548 -22.63 -11.94 -19.08
CA TYR A 548 -22.63 -10.49 -18.88
C TYR A 548 -21.53 -10.06 -17.93
N PHE A 549 -21.35 -10.73 -16.79
CA PHE A 549 -20.32 -10.36 -15.83
C PHE A 549 -18.91 -10.68 -16.29
N ARG A 550 -18.69 -11.76 -17.07
CA ARG A 550 -17.41 -12.00 -17.76
C ARG A 550 -17.07 -10.83 -18.69
N CYS A 551 -18.03 -10.39 -19.51
CA CYS A 551 -17.83 -9.23 -20.37
C CYS A 551 -17.53 -7.96 -19.57
N LEU A 552 -18.28 -7.72 -18.48
CA LEU A 552 -18.09 -6.57 -17.62
C LEU A 552 -16.68 -6.56 -17.01
N VAL A 553 -16.24 -7.68 -16.43
CA VAL A 553 -14.89 -7.84 -15.85
C VAL A 553 -13.82 -7.50 -16.86
N MET A 554 -13.90 -8.06 -18.07
CA MET A 554 -12.93 -7.77 -19.14
C MET A 554 -12.84 -6.29 -19.52
N HIS A 555 -13.89 -5.50 -19.28
CA HIS A 555 -13.94 -4.09 -19.66
C HIS A 555 -13.75 -3.10 -18.50
N THR A 556 -13.95 -3.52 -17.26
CA THR A 556 -13.98 -2.62 -16.11
C THR A 556 -12.95 -2.97 -15.04
N THR A 557 -12.13 -4.00 -15.25
CA THR A 557 -11.08 -4.35 -14.29
C THR A 557 -10.04 -3.25 -14.16
N HIS A 558 -9.69 -2.97 -12.91
CA HIS A 558 -8.61 -2.05 -12.55
C HIS A 558 -7.59 -2.74 -11.62
N ALA A 559 -6.47 -2.04 -11.42
CA ALA A 559 -5.44 -2.45 -10.50
C ALA A 559 -5.77 -1.87 -9.12
N ASN A 560 -5.77 -2.71 -8.07
CA ASN A 560 -5.93 -2.23 -6.70
C ASN A 560 -4.61 -1.71 -6.07
N PHE A 561 -3.60 -1.39 -6.90
CA PHE A 561 -2.30 -0.87 -6.47
C PHE A 561 -1.53 -1.75 -5.45
N HIS A 562 -1.82 -3.05 -5.39
CA HIS A 562 -1.21 -4.04 -4.50
C HIS A 562 -0.08 -4.82 -5.18
N TYR A 563 0.81 -4.11 -5.87
CA TYR A 563 1.88 -4.75 -6.64
C TYR A 563 2.84 -5.52 -5.73
N ALA A 564 3.12 -6.77 -6.10
CA ALA A 564 3.98 -7.64 -5.30
C ALA A 564 4.70 -8.71 -6.14
N GLY A 565 5.73 -9.34 -5.56
CA GLY A 565 6.33 -10.60 -6.02
C GLY A 565 7.41 -10.55 -7.10
N THR A 566 7.82 -9.36 -7.53
CA THR A 566 8.82 -9.15 -8.59
C THR A 566 10.27 -9.49 -8.22
N THR A 567 10.53 -9.84 -6.97
CA THR A 567 11.79 -10.39 -6.46
C THR A 567 11.50 -11.59 -5.55
N LYS A 568 10.66 -12.51 -6.05
CA LYS A 568 10.10 -13.67 -5.34
C LYS A 568 11.06 -14.32 -4.32
N MET A 569 10.57 -14.46 -3.09
CA MET A 569 11.22 -15.22 -2.02
C MET A 569 11.11 -16.72 -2.24
N GLY A 570 12.23 -17.44 -2.10
CA GLY A 570 12.30 -18.89 -2.12
C GLY A 570 13.64 -19.39 -1.56
N CYS A 571 13.62 -20.44 -0.76
CA CYS A 571 14.80 -20.94 -0.03
C CYS A 571 15.45 -22.17 -0.68
N ASN A 572 14.89 -22.67 -1.77
CA ASN A 572 15.45 -23.79 -2.53
C ASN A 572 15.42 -23.50 -4.04
N ARG A 573 16.55 -22.99 -4.55
CA ARG A 573 16.70 -22.68 -5.98
C ARG A 573 16.75 -23.89 -6.90
N ARG A 574 16.98 -25.09 -6.37
CA ARG A 574 16.91 -26.32 -7.18
C ARG A 574 15.47 -26.63 -7.59
N THR A 575 14.51 -26.32 -6.72
CA THR A 575 13.08 -26.51 -6.97
C THR A 575 12.39 -25.24 -7.46
N ASP A 576 12.96 -24.06 -7.17
CA ASP A 576 12.47 -22.77 -7.66
C ASP A 576 13.61 -21.93 -8.27
N PRO A 577 13.98 -22.15 -9.54
CA PRO A 577 15.04 -21.38 -10.20
C PRO A 577 14.72 -19.89 -10.37
N ASN A 578 13.46 -19.48 -10.13
CA ASN A 578 13.02 -18.10 -10.20
C ASN A 578 13.06 -17.38 -8.84
N ALA A 579 13.50 -18.03 -7.77
CA ALA A 579 13.71 -17.36 -6.49
C ALA A 579 14.84 -16.32 -6.61
N VAL A 580 14.56 -15.09 -6.17
CA VAL A 580 15.48 -13.95 -6.21
C VAL A 580 16.08 -13.67 -4.84
N VAL A 581 15.29 -13.84 -3.78
CA VAL A 581 15.74 -13.70 -2.39
C VAL A 581 15.48 -14.94 -1.57
N ASP A 582 16.29 -15.15 -0.54
CA ASP A 582 16.02 -16.17 0.46
C ASP A 582 15.04 -15.68 1.56
N GLY A 583 14.72 -16.56 2.50
CA GLY A 583 13.80 -16.28 3.61
C GLY A 583 14.29 -15.21 4.59
N ARG A 584 15.55 -14.77 4.46
CA ARG A 584 16.16 -13.68 5.24
C ARG A 584 16.30 -12.40 4.42
N CYS A 585 15.62 -12.30 3.28
CA CYS A 585 15.62 -11.15 2.38
C CYS A 585 16.94 -10.95 1.60
N ARG A 586 17.88 -11.89 1.63
CA ARG A 586 19.18 -11.77 0.94
C ARG A 586 19.03 -12.12 -0.53
N VAL A 587 19.60 -11.31 -1.41
CA VAL A 587 19.60 -11.60 -2.85
C VAL A 587 20.61 -12.71 -3.14
N TYR A 588 20.22 -13.67 -3.97
CA TYR A 588 21.11 -14.76 -4.35
C TYR A 588 22.28 -14.30 -5.22
N ASP A 589 23.42 -15.01 -5.11
CA ASP A 589 24.62 -14.84 -5.94
C ASP A 589 25.24 -13.43 -5.88
N VAL A 590 24.90 -12.64 -4.86
CA VAL A 590 25.47 -11.31 -4.58
C VAL A 590 25.53 -11.05 -3.08
N GLU A 591 26.64 -10.49 -2.62
CA GLU A 591 26.82 -10.12 -1.22
C GLU A 591 26.41 -8.66 -0.95
N GLY A 592 26.07 -8.36 0.30
CA GLY A 592 25.79 -6.99 0.74
C GLY A 592 24.49 -6.39 0.22
N LEU A 593 23.56 -7.22 -0.29
CA LEU A 593 22.28 -6.77 -0.84
C LEU A 593 21.09 -7.54 -0.24
N ARG A 594 20.09 -6.79 0.20
CA ARG A 594 18.75 -7.32 0.55
C ARG A 594 17.64 -6.61 -0.20
N VAL A 595 16.49 -7.27 -0.27
CA VAL A 595 15.22 -6.67 -0.71
C VAL A 595 14.17 -6.86 0.38
N ALA A 596 13.53 -5.78 0.81
CA ALA A 596 12.66 -5.80 2.00
C ALA A 596 11.29 -5.15 1.78
N ASP A 597 10.78 -5.14 0.55
CA ASP A 597 9.45 -4.62 0.21
C ASP A 597 8.54 -5.71 -0.37
N THR A 598 7.34 -5.34 -0.82
CA THR A 598 6.33 -6.28 -1.38
C THR A 598 6.81 -7.03 -2.62
N SER A 599 7.94 -6.67 -3.24
CA SER A 599 8.53 -7.46 -4.31
C SER A 599 8.94 -8.86 -3.87
N ILE A 600 9.23 -9.10 -2.58
CA ILE A 600 9.66 -10.43 -2.12
C ILE A 600 8.52 -11.46 -2.06
N THR A 601 7.27 -11.03 -2.20
CA THR A 601 6.10 -11.89 -2.01
C THR A 601 6.12 -13.13 -2.93
N HIS A 602 6.06 -14.33 -2.34
CA HIS A 602 5.91 -15.57 -3.11
C HIS A 602 4.50 -15.67 -3.75
N ALA A 603 3.48 -15.45 -2.93
CA ALA A 603 2.07 -15.36 -3.28
C ALA A 603 1.40 -14.29 -2.39
N MET A 604 0.56 -13.45 -2.99
CA MET A 604 -0.04 -12.30 -2.29
C MET A 604 -0.98 -12.77 -1.17
N PRO A 605 -0.80 -12.28 0.08
CA PRO A 605 -1.80 -12.46 1.13
C PRO A 605 -3.10 -11.71 0.83
N GLN A 606 -4.22 -12.23 1.32
CA GLN A 606 -5.50 -11.55 1.18
C GLN A 606 -5.53 -10.19 1.90
N GLY A 607 -6.42 -9.31 1.45
CA GLY A 607 -6.60 -7.97 1.97
C GLY A 607 -5.62 -6.95 1.40
N HIS A 608 -5.62 -5.76 1.99
CA HIS A 608 -4.89 -4.61 1.49
C HIS A 608 -3.41 -4.66 1.88
N SER A 609 -2.52 -4.35 0.93
CA SER A 609 -1.09 -4.69 1.02
C SER A 609 -0.27 -3.86 2.03
N MET A 610 -0.86 -2.86 2.68
CA MET A 610 -0.12 -1.94 3.56
C MET A 610 0.47 -2.65 4.78
N ALA A 611 -0.32 -3.46 5.49
CA ALA A 611 0.17 -4.20 6.67
C ALA A 611 1.28 -5.19 6.28
N TYR A 612 1.12 -5.86 5.13
CA TYR A 612 2.13 -6.75 4.59
C TYR A 612 3.43 -6.00 4.22
N ALA A 613 3.34 -4.79 3.65
CA ALA A 613 4.52 -3.97 3.38
C ALA A 613 5.27 -3.57 4.66
N TYR A 614 4.57 -3.22 5.75
CA TYR A 614 5.23 -2.99 7.04
C TYR A 614 5.91 -4.25 7.56
N LEU A 615 5.23 -5.40 7.44
CA LEU A 615 5.74 -6.70 7.85
C LEU A 615 7.06 -7.04 7.16
N THR A 616 7.20 -6.83 5.84
CA THR A 616 8.45 -7.14 5.14
C THR A 616 9.63 -6.34 5.69
N GLY A 617 9.43 -5.06 5.97
CA GLY A 617 10.43 -4.20 6.62
C GLY A 617 10.76 -4.65 8.04
N ALA A 618 9.74 -4.97 8.85
CA ALA A 618 9.91 -5.42 10.22
C ALA A 618 10.70 -6.75 10.30
N ARG A 619 10.32 -7.75 9.49
CA ARG A 619 10.99 -9.06 9.45
C ARG A 619 12.40 -8.96 8.90
N CYS A 620 12.63 -8.19 7.85
CA CYS A 620 13.99 -7.97 7.36
C CYS A 620 14.90 -7.38 8.44
N GLY A 621 14.41 -6.40 9.23
CA GLY A 621 15.18 -5.84 10.33
C GLY A 621 15.43 -6.84 11.47
N ASP A 622 14.50 -7.76 11.74
CA ASP A 622 14.73 -8.89 12.68
C ASP A 622 15.87 -9.79 12.17
N PHE A 623 15.88 -10.11 10.88
CA PHE A 623 16.91 -10.96 10.27
C PHE A 623 18.28 -10.28 10.22
N ILE A 624 18.33 -8.99 9.84
CA ILE A 624 19.57 -8.19 9.90
C ILE A 624 20.12 -8.17 11.32
N SER A 625 19.25 -7.92 12.30
CA SER A 625 19.66 -7.97 13.71
C SER A 625 20.27 -9.33 14.04
N GLN A 626 19.58 -10.43 13.76
CA GLN A 626 20.10 -11.77 14.03
C GLN A 626 21.44 -12.07 13.32
N ASP A 627 21.60 -11.66 12.05
CA ASP A 627 22.81 -11.92 11.26
C ASP A 627 24.02 -11.15 11.81
N HIS A 628 23.83 -9.88 12.18
CA HIS A 628 24.92 -9.02 12.67
C HIS A 628 25.16 -9.12 14.19
N TYR A 629 24.18 -9.61 14.97
CA TYR A 629 24.39 -9.95 16.40
C TYR A 629 25.08 -11.32 16.58
N ARG A 630 24.71 -12.36 15.80
CA ARG A 630 25.27 -13.72 15.97
C ARG A 630 26.72 -13.86 15.50
N ALA A 631 27.19 -12.99 14.61
CA ALA A 631 28.58 -12.99 14.13
C ALA A 631 29.63 -12.73 15.24
N LYS A 632 29.24 -12.47 16.49
CA LYS A 632 30.15 -12.24 17.64
C LYS A 632 29.95 -13.18 18.85
N GLY A 633 29.48 -14.41 18.65
CA GLY A 633 29.76 -15.53 19.58
C GLY A 633 29.14 -15.49 20.98
N ASN A 634 28.07 -14.73 21.24
CA ASN A 634 27.37 -14.78 22.52
C ASN A 634 26.04 -15.55 22.41
N GLU A 635 25.95 -16.69 23.10
CA GLU A 635 24.72 -17.46 23.34
C GLU A 635 23.73 -16.77 24.30
N GLY A 636 23.87 -15.47 24.53
CA GLY A 636 22.95 -14.66 25.32
C GLY A 636 21.79 -14.18 24.45
N GLY A 637 20.57 -14.61 24.80
CA GLY A 637 19.34 -14.22 24.12
C GLY A 637 19.19 -12.70 23.93
N PHE A 638 18.46 -12.34 22.87
CA PHE A 638 18.03 -10.97 22.58
C PHE A 638 17.46 -10.31 23.84
N ILE A 639 18.15 -9.28 24.35
CA ILE A 639 17.56 -8.32 25.27
C ILE A 639 16.99 -7.23 24.36
N PRO A 640 15.67 -7.16 24.14
CA PRO A 640 15.08 -5.96 23.55
C PRO A 640 15.56 -4.80 24.42
N ALA A 641 16.05 -3.71 23.81
CA ALA A 641 16.28 -2.47 24.55
C ALA A 641 15.09 -2.31 25.49
N ALA A 642 15.37 -2.37 26.81
CA ALA A 642 14.35 -2.33 27.83
C ALA A 642 13.41 -1.21 27.43
N SER A 643 12.11 -1.51 27.43
CA SER A 643 11.06 -0.51 27.20
C SER A 643 11.48 0.75 27.94
N VAL A 644 12.03 1.73 27.21
CA VAL A 644 12.06 3.09 27.70
C VAL A 644 10.58 3.31 27.92
N ARG A 645 10.19 3.38 29.20
CA ARG A 645 8.80 3.57 29.58
C ARG A 645 8.35 4.74 28.73
N ASN A 646 7.47 4.48 27.76
CA ASN A 646 6.77 5.50 27.00
C ASN A 646 5.82 6.18 28.00
N ASN A 647 6.39 6.94 28.93
CA ASN A 647 5.71 7.95 29.74
C ASN A 647 5.63 9.27 28.95
N LEU A 648 5.91 9.24 27.65
CA LEU A 648 5.39 10.26 26.75
C LEU A 648 3.92 9.93 26.53
N ASP A 649 3.07 10.43 27.44
CA ASP A 649 1.71 10.77 27.05
C ASP A 649 1.83 11.58 25.77
N TYR A 650 1.42 11.01 24.65
CA TYR A 650 1.57 11.60 23.31
C TYR A 650 0.85 12.97 23.17
N ALA A 651 0.12 13.40 24.22
CA ALA A 651 -0.42 14.75 24.39
C ALA A 651 0.59 15.80 24.92
N THR A 652 1.67 15.40 25.60
CA THR A 652 2.60 16.33 26.27
C THR A 652 3.86 16.68 25.47
N ALA A 653 4.24 15.87 24.47
CA ALA A 653 5.32 16.24 23.54
C ALA A 653 4.92 17.41 22.61
N ALA A 654 3.63 17.73 22.51
CA ALA A 654 3.08 18.86 21.78
C ALA A 654 3.12 20.20 22.55
N SER A 655 3.55 20.21 23.82
CA SER A 655 3.54 21.40 24.69
C SER A 655 4.94 21.92 25.06
N VAL A 656 5.81 22.13 24.07
CA VAL A 656 6.97 23.02 24.27
C VAL A 656 6.46 24.47 24.09
N PRO A 657 6.49 25.34 25.12
CA PRO A 657 5.96 26.69 25.00
C PRO A 657 6.79 27.53 24.04
N PHE A 658 6.09 28.10 23.05
CA PHE A 658 6.60 28.98 22.01
C PHE A 658 6.78 30.40 22.58
N THR A 659 7.95 30.73 23.14
CA THR A 659 8.23 32.12 23.58
C THR A 659 9.62 32.67 23.25
N ARG A 660 10.48 32.00 22.49
CA ARG A 660 11.73 32.63 22.00
C ARG A 660 12.14 32.12 20.63
N GLN A 661 11.58 32.71 19.57
CA GLN A 661 12.24 32.96 18.28
C GLN A 661 11.22 33.53 17.29
N ILE A 662 10.75 34.75 17.58
CA ILE A 662 10.35 35.71 16.54
C ILE A 662 10.97 37.04 16.96
N GLN A 663 12.18 37.29 16.46
CA GLN A 663 12.73 38.61 16.18
C GLN A 663 13.40 38.53 14.82
#